data_AF-A0AAU4ZK38-F1
#
_entry.id   AF-A0AAU4ZK38-F1
#
_cell.length_a   1.000
_cell.length_b   1.000
_cell.length_c   1.000
_cell.angle_alpha   90.00
_cell.angle_beta   90.00
_cell.angle_gamma   90.00
#
_symmetry.space_group_name_H-M   'P 1'
#
loop_
_entity.id
_entity.type
_entity.pdbx_description
1 polymer ?
#
loop_
_entity_poly.entity_id
_entity_poly.type
_entity_poly.pdbx_seq_one_letter_code
_entity_poly.pdbx_strand_id
1 'polypeptide(L)'
;MTRLSAPGTRVLLIGTGTHSEDSGLPPVPAVTGTLADLGQVLVERCGLAEDNLRVIRDPANPTELGVAIAQEAERAEGVLLVYYVGHGLVNPAGELYLATVATDSRPGWVAYTALAYTALRGSLLQTPARSIVVMLDCCFSGRAVGVLGSADDQEVDLARVHGGYVLAAAARDELALATPGAPHTAFTGELIRLLTEGDPEGPPQLTLRQTYRYLDRTLPARGFPRPRHRASEWIDDLVLCPNPAFRPQPQAPAPQAPLPVPDDGTPQTCPYPGLAAFGPGQTQWFFGRDRMIAELAEKLTGRMDATDPLVLVGPSGAGKSSLLGAGLLPALGKGELPMPGSRTWPHLLITPTRHPLTELARRLARLTGGSWRALREELERDPVHLAAAVREMLRARAGRTTVTGSRLVLVVDQFEETFTQCADEEERRAFIRALRAAADGGGAGTEGFGGDGEPPALVILSLRSDFRDHCAAFPELRPSLYNTPVFIGPMDARELRKAVEQPAELTGLALQPGLVEVLLRDLGADRPEQGHDPEALPLLAHALRATWQHREDRTLTVAGYVAAGGVRSAIDSTAESVYSEFDLVEQRMARSLMLHLVHVGEGTQDTRRRVSRTRLLQTLPDPDVSARVLEDLVRARMVAVEREAVEIAHEALLHSWPRLRQWIDDDRAGLKIHQQLAEDASAWDRNGRSPSQLYRGSRLSLAREWAGDPDRGTHPTSTQSEFLEVGVQAVRRRRKQLVLPAAAVCLMMLAGITWFALDLRERETSYYAEGRGTLKIGVSTDQPGTSFSYRDGSFQGFDVTVIKDALKGVGVDQPTFQGILPRDRVSVLQEGDVEMVASTFSITANRMKPQSKAGGEGGLDFVGPYASTHQGMLVRKGNIGKYEDLKDFNGKSVCVWEGTTSEDLLAKPAYKDIRLVTVANADECIKGMKESIFDAVSADRLILYGFAQEYPDLAVVEDLRIGPSKKYGIAMKKGHREDCNKLKKVLLDYVNGKRWDRAFDENLLLSSEVREESRPTTSEIKQQSCVDEPGGP
;
A
#
# COMPACT_ATOMS: atom_id res chain seq x y z
N MET A 1 -26.23 12.82 4.15
CA MET A 1 -25.06 13.65 3.78
C MET A 1 -24.58 14.38 5.02
N THR A 2 -23.35 14.13 5.43
CA THR A 2 -22.68 14.94 6.45
C THR A 2 -22.37 16.31 5.84
N ARG A 3 -22.69 17.38 6.55
CA ARG A 3 -22.53 18.76 6.09
C ARG A 3 -22.04 19.63 7.23
N LEU A 4 -21.31 20.69 6.91
CA LEU A 4 -20.77 21.60 7.93
C LEU A 4 -21.88 22.21 8.80
N SER A 5 -23.07 22.43 8.23
CA SER A 5 -24.27 22.93 8.93
C SER A 5 -25.00 21.89 9.80
N ALA A 6 -24.45 20.69 9.99
CA ALA A 6 -25.04 19.69 10.85
C ALA A 6 -24.92 20.06 12.35
N PRO A 7 -25.87 19.62 13.20
CA PRO A 7 -25.72 19.72 14.66
C PRO A 7 -24.47 19.00 15.16
N GLY A 8 -23.84 19.52 16.21
CA GLY A 8 -22.62 18.93 16.79
C GLY A 8 -21.34 19.20 15.98
N THR A 9 -21.39 20.05 14.95
CA THR A 9 -20.19 20.53 14.25
C THR A 9 -19.44 21.56 15.08
N ARG A 10 -18.11 21.47 15.13
CA ARG A 10 -17.20 22.48 15.68
C ARG A 10 -16.15 22.83 14.63
N VAL A 11 -15.90 24.13 14.44
CA VAL A 11 -14.85 24.63 13.56
C VAL A 11 -13.88 25.48 14.36
N LEU A 12 -12.60 25.12 14.29
CA LEU A 12 -11.50 25.83 14.91
C LEU A 12 -10.60 26.40 13.82
N LEU A 13 -10.59 27.72 13.67
CA LEU A 13 -9.67 28.43 12.79
C LEU A 13 -8.51 28.98 13.61
N ILE A 14 -7.30 28.62 13.23
CA ILE A 14 -6.07 28.98 13.94
C ILE A 14 -5.17 29.70 12.95
N GLY A 15 -4.60 30.82 13.37
CA GLY A 15 -3.53 31.41 12.57
C GLY A 15 -2.49 32.17 13.38
N THR A 16 -1.27 32.07 12.89
CA THR A 16 -0.08 32.70 13.47
C THR A 16 0.58 33.58 12.41
N GLY A 17 0.35 34.89 12.51
CA GLY A 17 0.89 35.92 11.63
C GLY A 17 1.95 36.81 12.29
N THR A 18 2.02 36.83 13.62
CA THR A 18 3.03 37.57 14.38
C THR A 18 3.97 36.63 15.13
N HIS A 19 5.23 37.04 15.26
CA HIS A 19 6.28 36.28 15.95
C HIS A 19 7.16 37.22 16.78
N SER A 20 7.80 36.67 17.82
CA SER A 20 8.80 37.40 18.60
C SER A 20 9.98 37.85 17.74
N GLU A 21 10.66 38.95 18.12
CA GLU A 21 11.78 39.51 17.35
C GLU A 21 12.93 38.52 17.13
N ASP A 22 13.15 37.61 18.09
CA ASP A 22 14.21 36.60 18.04
C ASP A 22 13.76 35.27 17.37
N SER A 23 12.53 35.19 16.87
CA SER A 23 11.93 33.95 16.33
C SER A 23 12.63 33.39 15.09
N GLY A 24 13.31 34.24 14.31
CA GLY A 24 13.81 33.89 12.98
C GLY A 24 12.72 33.67 11.92
N LEU A 25 11.45 33.91 12.25
CA LEU A 25 10.30 33.80 11.33
C LEU A 25 9.81 35.18 10.89
N PRO A 26 9.62 35.42 9.57
CA PRO A 26 9.04 36.68 9.11
C PRO A 26 7.53 36.74 9.45
N PRO A 27 6.97 37.94 9.75
CA PRO A 27 5.54 38.09 9.96
C PRO A 27 4.77 37.75 8.68
N VAL A 28 3.54 37.26 8.84
CA VAL A 28 2.60 36.94 7.75
C VAL A 28 1.34 37.78 7.91
N PRO A 29 1.32 39.05 7.46
CA PRO A 29 0.21 39.98 7.68
C PRO A 29 -1.14 39.48 7.16
N ALA A 30 -1.12 38.65 6.10
CA ALA A 30 -2.30 38.07 5.49
C ALA A 30 -3.12 37.18 6.44
N VAL A 31 -2.51 36.61 7.49
CA VAL A 31 -3.18 35.68 8.42
C VAL A 31 -4.42 36.30 9.06
N THR A 32 -4.34 37.56 9.48
CA THR A 32 -5.47 38.23 10.16
C THR A 32 -6.68 38.37 9.24
N GLY A 33 -6.45 38.80 7.99
CA GLY A 33 -7.48 38.90 6.97
C GLY A 33 -8.03 37.54 6.57
N THR A 34 -7.15 36.56 6.37
CA THR A 34 -7.51 35.16 6.07
C THR A 34 -8.48 34.57 7.09
N LEU A 35 -8.19 34.70 8.40
CA LEU A 35 -9.05 34.11 9.44
C LEU A 35 -10.40 34.81 9.55
N ALA A 36 -10.43 36.13 9.40
CA ALA A 36 -11.67 36.91 9.46
C ALA A 36 -12.61 36.52 8.29
N ASP A 37 -12.09 36.54 7.08
CA ASP A 37 -12.89 36.33 5.87
C ASP A 37 -13.30 34.86 5.70
N LEU A 38 -12.40 33.91 6.02
CA LEU A 38 -12.77 32.49 6.02
C LEU A 38 -13.86 32.19 7.07
N GLY A 39 -13.73 32.74 8.29
CA GLY A 39 -14.73 32.60 9.33
C GLY A 39 -16.10 33.15 8.91
N GLN A 40 -16.11 34.36 8.34
CA GLN A 40 -17.32 35.00 7.84
C GLN A 40 -17.99 34.16 6.73
N VAL A 41 -17.21 33.67 5.76
CA VAL A 41 -17.75 32.85 4.66
C VAL A 41 -18.35 31.53 5.18
N LEU A 42 -17.71 30.87 6.16
CA LEU A 42 -18.25 29.64 6.75
C LEU A 42 -19.60 29.86 7.45
N VAL A 43 -19.78 31.00 8.12
CA VAL A 43 -21.05 31.35 8.77
C VAL A 43 -22.10 31.76 7.74
N GLU A 44 -21.79 32.73 6.88
CA GLU A 44 -22.77 33.36 5.98
C GLU A 44 -23.16 32.47 4.79
N ARG A 45 -22.23 31.65 4.27
CA ARG A 45 -22.44 30.86 3.05
C ARG A 45 -22.59 29.38 3.31
N CYS A 46 -21.85 28.85 4.27
CA CYS A 46 -21.79 27.41 4.53
C CYS A 46 -22.78 26.96 5.61
N GLY A 47 -23.44 27.92 6.27
CA GLY A 47 -24.48 27.66 7.26
C GLY A 47 -23.93 27.13 8.59
N LEU A 48 -22.68 27.43 8.91
CA LEU A 48 -22.11 27.18 10.23
C LEU A 48 -22.76 28.13 11.25
N ALA A 49 -23.25 27.59 12.37
CA ALA A 49 -23.72 28.42 13.47
C ALA A 49 -22.56 29.20 14.09
N GLU A 50 -22.75 30.48 14.40
CA GLU A 50 -21.70 31.36 14.94
C GLU A 50 -21.08 30.79 16.23
N ASP A 51 -21.89 30.22 17.13
CA ASP A 51 -21.45 29.56 18.37
C ASP A 51 -20.57 28.31 18.17
N ASN A 52 -20.55 27.78 16.94
CA ASN A 52 -19.76 26.62 16.54
C ASN A 52 -18.43 27.00 15.85
N LEU A 53 -18.16 28.29 15.67
CA LEU A 53 -16.90 28.81 15.14
C LEU A 53 -16.05 29.37 16.28
N ARG A 54 -14.83 28.86 16.44
CA ARG A 54 -13.80 29.45 17.31
C ARG A 54 -12.63 29.90 16.45
N VAL A 55 -12.19 31.14 16.65
CA VAL A 55 -11.01 31.71 15.97
C VAL A 55 -9.93 32.01 17.00
N ILE A 56 -8.71 31.51 16.76
CA ILE A 56 -7.53 31.76 17.57
C ILE A 56 -6.51 32.49 16.70
N ARG A 57 -6.11 33.67 17.17
CA ARG A 57 -5.15 34.53 16.49
C ARG A 57 -3.90 34.60 17.33
N ASP A 58 -2.75 34.37 16.72
CA ASP A 58 -1.43 34.52 17.30
C ASP A 58 -1.33 33.86 18.69
N PRO A 59 -1.55 32.53 18.79
CA PRO A 59 -1.41 31.83 20.06
C PRO A 59 -0.01 32.09 20.63
N ALA A 60 0.07 32.41 21.92
CA ALA A 60 1.32 32.89 22.53
C ALA A 60 2.38 31.79 22.56
N ASN A 61 1.98 30.53 22.75
CA ASN A 61 2.87 29.38 22.92
C ASN A 61 2.19 28.07 22.48
N PRO A 62 2.95 26.97 22.27
CA PRO A 62 2.39 25.68 21.85
C PRO A 62 1.38 25.08 22.83
N THR A 63 1.48 25.38 24.13
CA THR A 63 0.53 24.90 25.14
C THR A 63 -0.85 25.53 24.94
N GLU A 64 -0.93 26.84 24.72
CA GLU A 64 -2.19 27.54 24.45
C GLU A 64 -2.87 26.96 23.19
N LEU A 65 -2.08 26.77 22.13
CA LEU A 65 -2.56 26.18 20.89
C LEU A 65 -3.09 24.75 21.09
N GLY A 66 -2.32 23.90 21.77
CA GLY A 66 -2.70 22.51 22.06
C GLY A 66 -3.95 22.39 22.93
N VAL A 67 -4.04 23.19 24.00
CA VAL A 67 -5.22 23.22 24.89
C VAL A 67 -6.48 23.60 24.13
N ALA A 68 -6.40 24.57 23.22
CA ALA A 68 -7.57 25.00 22.47
C ALA A 68 -8.04 23.95 21.46
N ILE A 69 -7.11 23.23 20.81
CA ILE A 69 -7.45 22.09 19.94
C ILE A 69 -8.14 20.98 20.75
N ALA A 70 -7.58 20.62 21.92
CA ALA A 70 -8.16 19.58 22.78
C ALA A 70 -9.58 19.95 23.24
N GLN A 71 -9.82 21.21 23.64
CA GLN A 71 -11.14 21.68 24.06
C GLN A 71 -12.20 21.59 22.95
N GLU A 72 -11.86 21.93 21.71
CA GLU A 72 -12.81 21.81 20.60
C GLU A 72 -13.00 20.35 20.16
N ALA A 73 -11.94 19.54 20.26
CA ALA A 73 -12.03 18.10 20.00
C ALA A 73 -12.95 17.38 20.99
N GLU A 74 -12.94 17.73 22.28
CA GLU A 74 -13.84 17.18 23.29
C GLU A 74 -15.32 17.54 23.07
N ARG A 75 -15.58 18.70 22.44
CA ARG A 75 -16.95 19.24 22.24
C ARG A 75 -17.60 18.82 20.93
N ALA A 76 -16.83 18.30 19.97
CA ALA A 76 -17.32 17.96 18.65
C ALA A 76 -17.96 16.56 18.64
N GLU A 77 -19.22 16.45 18.21
CA GLU A 77 -19.95 15.18 18.12
C GLU A 77 -20.20 14.76 16.66
N GLY A 78 -20.35 15.73 15.76
CA GLY A 78 -20.63 15.52 14.34
C GLY A 78 -19.39 15.66 13.47
N VAL A 79 -19.01 16.91 13.21
CA VAL A 79 -17.85 17.29 12.40
C VAL A 79 -16.91 18.15 13.23
N LEU A 80 -15.62 17.82 13.26
CA LEU A 80 -14.57 18.70 13.76
C LEU A 80 -13.73 19.19 12.59
N LEU A 81 -13.76 20.48 12.27
CA LEU A 81 -12.86 21.09 11.28
C LEU A 81 -11.80 21.91 12.00
N VAL A 82 -10.54 21.51 11.88
CA VAL A 82 -9.38 22.28 12.35
C VAL A 82 -8.65 22.84 11.13
N TYR A 83 -8.57 24.17 11.06
CA TYR A 83 -7.84 24.88 10.03
C TYR A 83 -6.68 25.64 10.67
N TYR A 84 -5.49 25.52 10.10
CA TYR A 84 -4.29 26.24 10.53
C TYR A 84 -3.66 27.02 9.38
N VAL A 85 -3.29 28.28 9.61
CA VAL A 85 -2.52 29.11 8.67
C VAL A 85 -1.34 29.82 9.36
N GLY A 86 -0.16 29.76 8.76
CA GLY A 86 1.05 30.37 9.32
C GLY A 86 2.31 29.64 8.88
N HIS A 87 3.37 29.72 9.68
CA HIS A 87 4.60 28.97 9.39
C HIS A 87 4.48 27.50 9.82
N GLY A 88 5.03 26.64 8.97
CA GLY A 88 5.26 25.22 9.25
C GLY A 88 6.77 24.97 9.25
N LEU A 89 7.26 24.31 10.29
CA LEU A 89 8.67 24.01 10.50
C LEU A 89 8.89 22.51 10.50
N VAL A 90 10.11 22.09 10.17
CA VAL A 90 10.48 20.68 10.17
C VAL A 90 11.75 20.48 10.97
N ASN A 91 11.74 19.52 11.90
CA ASN A 91 12.94 19.16 12.67
C ASN A 91 13.88 18.25 11.83
N PRO A 92 15.13 17.99 12.27
CA PRO A 92 16.04 17.10 11.54
C PRO A 92 15.50 15.66 11.34
N ALA A 93 14.57 15.21 12.18
CA ALA A 93 13.89 13.92 12.06
C ALA A 93 12.74 13.93 11.02
N GLY A 94 12.44 15.08 10.41
CA GLY A 94 11.42 15.21 9.37
C GLY A 94 9.99 15.39 9.90
N GLU A 95 9.80 15.66 11.19
CA GLU A 95 8.49 15.89 11.80
C GLU A 95 8.02 17.34 11.60
N LEU A 96 6.72 17.52 11.32
CA LEU A 96 6.07 18.83 11.11
C LEU A 96 5.70 19.51 12.44
N TYR A 97 6.00 20.80 12.56
CA TYR A 97 5.65 21.66 13.69
C TYR A 97 4.88 22.90 13.22
N LEU A 98 3.84 23.28 13.95
CA LEU A 98 3.00 24.46 13.71
C LEU A 98 3.47 25.62 14.59
N ALA A 99 3.85 26.74 13.97
CA ALA A 99 4.37 27.90 14.66
C ALA A 99 3.33 28.63 15.52
N THR A 100 3.82 29.23 16.60
CA THR A 100 3.13 30.13 17.53
C THR A 100 3.94 31.42 17.65
N VAL A 101 3.49 32.40 18.46
CA VAL A 101 4.23 33.66 18.63
C VAL A 101 5.60 33.42 19.27
N ALA A 102 5.70 32.49 20.21
CA ALA A 102 6.94 32.12 20.90
C ALA A 102 7.87 31.21 20.09
N THR A 103 7.48 30.82 18.87
CA THR A 103 8.29 29.89 18.05
C THR A 103 9.63 30.47 17.68
N ASP A 104 10.67 29.67 17.89
CA ASP A 104 12.04 29.96 17.52
C ASP A 104 12.51 28.95 16.47
N SER A 105 12.85 29.45 15.27
CA SER A 105 13.22 28.62 14.12
C SER A 105 14.64 28.07 14.18
N ARG A 106 15.42 28.35 15.23
CA ARG A 106 16.79 27.82 15.38
C ARG A 106 16.78 26.30 15.55
N PRO A 107 17.73 25.57 14.94
CA PRO A 107 17.82 24.11 15.08
C PRO A 107 17.89 23.69 16.56
N GLY A 108 17.00 22.78 16.98
CA GLY A 108 16.89 22.29 18.36
C GLY A 108 15.87 23.04 19.24
N TRP A 109 15.46 24.26 18.88
CA TRP A 109 14.48 25.06 19.65
C TRP A 109 13.04 24.85 19.19
N VAL A 110 12.83 24.49 17.92
CA VAL A 110 11.50 24.26 17.32
C VAL A 110 10.67 23.25 18.13
N ALA A 111 11.30 22.18 18.64
CA ALA A 111 10.62 21.14 19.40
C ALA A 111 9.98 21.62 20.72
N TYR A 112 10.48 22.73 21.28
CA TYR A 112 10.01 23.29 22.54
C TYR A 112 9.13 24.53 22.37
N THR A 113 9.18 25.16 21.20
CA THR A 113 8.60 26.49 20.97
C THR A 113 7.51 26.50 19.89
N ALA A 114 7.29 25.38 19.20
CA ALA A 114 6.21 25.17 18.24
C ALA A 114 5.42 23.90 18.60
N LEU A 115 4.19 23.76 18.10
CA LEU A 115 3.36 22.59 18.39
C LEU A 115 3.67 21.48 17.39
N ALA A 116 4.12 20.32 17.88
CA ALA A 116 4.30 19.14 17.03
C ALA A 116 2.96 18.69 16.42
N TYR A 117 2.94 18.38 15.12
CA TYR A 117 1.74 17.88 14.45
C TYR A 117 1.26 16.55 15.05
N THR A 118 2.18 15.72 15.57
CA THR A 118 1.88 14.48 16.29
C THR A 118 1.05 14.73 17.56
N ALA A 119 1.31 15.81 18.29
CA ALA A 119 0.53 16.22 19.46
C ALA A 119 -0.88 16.72 19.08
N LEU A 120 -0.99 17.48 17.99
CA LEU A 120 -2.29 17.86 17.40
C LEU A 120 -3.07 16.60 17.02
N ARG A 121 -2.45 15.66 16.29
CA ARG A 121 -3.04 14.38 15.90
C ARG A 121 -3.53 13.60 17.12
N GLY A 122 -2.71 13.49 18.17
CA GLY A 122 -3.09 12.80 19.40
C GLY A 122 -4.37 13.36 20.02
N SER A 123 -4.53 14.67 20.01
CA SER A 123 -5.74 15.34 20.51
C SER A 123 -6.96 15.06 19.62
N LEU A 124 -6.79 15.08 18.29
CA LEU A 124 -7.88 14.80 17.35
C LEU A 124 -8.36 13.35 17.44
N LEU A 125 -7.48 12.38 17.70
CA LEU A 125 -7.84 10.97 17.82
C LEU A 125 -8.71 10.66 19.06
N GLN A 126 -8.81 11.59 20.02
CA GLN A 126 -9.66 11.44 21.20
C GLN A 126 -11.05 12.09 21.04
N THR A 127 -11.36 12.68 19.89
CA THR A 127 -12.65 13.34 19.66
C THR A 127 -13.80 12.34 19.55
N PRO A 128 -15.02 12.66 20.04
CA PRO A 128 -16.22 11.89 19.74
C PRO A 128 -16.78 12.15 18.33
N ALA A 129 -16.26 13.13 17.60
CA ALA A 129 -16.74 13.48 16.27
C ALA A 129 -16.59 12.33 15.27
N ARG A 130 -17.62 12.10 14.46
CA ARG A 130 -17.62 11.08 13.39
C ARG A 130 -16.85 11.51 12.14
N SER A 131 -16.50 12.78 12.03
CA SER A 131 -15.81 13.33 10.88
C SER A 131 -14.81 14.39 11.34
N ILE A 132 -13.53 14.17 11.05
CA ILE A 132 -12.41 15.04 11.41
C ILE A 132 -11.82 15.58 10.13
N VAL A 133 -11.79 16.90 9.99
CA VAL A 133 -11.25 17.60 8.82
C VAL A 133 -10.11 18.48 9.29
N VAL A 134 -8.92 18.28 8.74
CA VAL A 134 -7.73 19.08 9.02
C VAL A 134 -7.29 19.78 7.75
N MET A 135 -7.23 21.11 7.78
CA MET A 135 -6.77 21.94 6.67
C MET A 135 -5.53 22.72 7.09
N LEU A 136 -4.41 22.54 6.39
CA LEU A 136 -3.11 23.13 6.75
C LEU A 136 -2.60 24.04 5.62
N ASP A 137 -2.60 25.34 5.88
CA ASP A 137 -2.02 26.38 5.04
C ASP A 137 -0.68 26.87 5.60
N CYS A 138 0.33 26.00 5.48
CA CYS A 138 1.70 26.28 5.92
C CYS A 138 2.72 25.47 5.11
N CYS A 139 3.99 25.88 5.19
CA CYS A 139 5.10 25.16 4.56
C CYS A 139 5.19 23.71 5.07
N PHE A 140 5.60 22.79 4.19
CA PHE A 140 5.77 21.36 4.48
C PHE A 140 4.50 20.65 4.97
N SER A 141 3.33 21.26 4.81
CA SER A 141 2.02 20.71 5.23
C SER A 141 1.72 19.34 4.61
N GLY A 142 2.28 19.02 3.44
CA GLY A 142 2.18 17.69 2.82
C GLY A 142 2.77 16.55 3.66
N ARG A 143 3.55 16.85 4.71
CA ARG A 143 4.02 15.85 5.70
C ARG A 143 2.89 15.34 6.59
N ALA A 144 1.79 16.08 6.69
CA ALA A 144 0.55 15.60 7.30
C ALA A 144 -0.21 14.62 6.40
N VAL A 145 0.09 14.60 5.08
CA VAL A 145 -0.54 13.73 4.08
C VAL A 145 0.31 12.46 3.94
N GLY A 146 0.05 11.49 4.84
CA GLY A 146 0.52 10.10 4.79
C GLY A 146 1.59 9.68 5.80
N VAL A 147 1.65 8.37 6.05
CA VAL A 147 2.59 7.66 6.95
C VAL A 147 4.01 8.23 6.81
N LEU A 148 4.62 8.59 7.94
CA LEU A 148 6.00 9.05 8.01
C LEU A 148 6.92 7.84 7.88
N GLY A 149 8.02 8.04 7.15
CA GLY A 149 9.00 7.00 6.88
C GLY A 149 9.94 6.80 8.06
N SER A 150 9.78 5.68 8.74
CA SER A 150 10.82 4.79 9.27
C SER A 150 10.19 3.40 9.36
N ALA A 151 10.96 2.34 9.11
CA ALA A 151 10.44 0.98 8.97
C ALA A 151 9.83 0.36 10.26
N ASP A 152 9.73 1.11 11.36
CA ASP A 152 9.17 0.66 12.64
C ASP A 152 7.94 1.44 13.15
N ASP A 153 7.46 2.48 12.45
CA ASP A 153 6.31 3.26 12.94
C ASP A 153 4.95 2.65 12.52
N GLN A 154 4.47 1.69 13.29
CA GLN A 154 3.04 1.32 13.33
C GLN A 154 2.24 2.30 14.21
N GLU A 155 2.24 3.59 13.87
CA GLU A 155 1.30 4.55 14.46
C GLU A 155 0.10 4.79 13.52
N VAL A 156 -1.09 4.82 14.12
CA VAL A 156 -2.37 4.93 13.42
C VAL A 156 -2.45 6.24 12.62
N ASP A 157 -2.61 6.11 11.31
CA ASP A 157 -2.85 7.22 10.38
C ASP A 157 -4.23 7.84 10.65
N LEU A 158 -4.33 9.18 10.77
CA LEU A 158 -5.61 9.88 10.95
C LEU A 158 -6.64 9.54 9.86
N ALA A 159 -6.17 9.30 8.63
CA ALA A 159 -7.02 8.88 7.51
C ALA A 159 -7.36 7.37 7.53
N ARG A 160 -6.86 6.61 8.50
CA ARG A 160 -7.30 5.22 8.78
C ARG A 160 -8.31 5.15 9.92
N VAL A 161 -8.51 6.22 10.66
CA VAL A 161 -9.52 6.31 11.73
C VAL A 161 -10.82 6.81 11.13
N HIS A 162 -11.92 6.09 11.39
CA HIS A 162 -13.25 6.30 10.82
C HIS A 162 -13.62 7.80 10.68
N GLY A 163 -13.54 8.33 9.46
CA GLY A 163 -13.95 9.69 9.11
C GLY A 163 -12.88 10.79 9.18
N GLY A 164 -11.60 10.54 8.86
CA GLY A 164 -10.55 11.56 8.76
C GLY A 164 -10.31 12.12 7.35
N TYR A 165 -10.15 13.45 7.23
CA TYR A 165 -9.75 14.16 6.01
C TYR A 165 -8.62 15.15 6.31
N VAL A 166 -7.54 15.12 5.53
CA VAL A 166 -6.44 16.09 5.61
C VAL A 166 -6.27 16.76 4.25
N LEU A 167 -6.23 18.09 4.23
CA LEU A 167 -5.92 18.91 3.06
C LEU A 167 -4.77 19.86 3.38
N ALA A 168 -3.70 19.76 2.62
CA ALA A 168 -2.46 20.51 2.80
C ALA A 168 -2.20 21.42 1.59
N ALA A 169 -1.74 22.63 1.86
CA ALA A 169 -1.47 23.64 0.84
C ALA A 169 -0.25 23.34 -0.05
N ALA A 170 0.72 22.56 0.43
CA ALA A 170 1.97 22.27 -0.29
C ALA A 170 2.43 20.81 -0.11
N ALA A 171 3.39 20.35 -0.94
CA ALA A 171 4.02 19.03 -0.78
C ALA A 171 4.92 18.92 0.47
N ARG A 172 5.50 17.72 0.71
CA ARG A 172 6.31 17.41 1.92
C ARG A 172 7.59 18.25 2.05
N ASP A 173 8.10 18.70 0.94
CA ASP A 173 9.38 19.37 0.72
C ASP A 173 9.21 20.73 0.04
N GLU A 174 7.97 21.23 -0.03
CA GLU A 174 7.59 22.46 -0.72
C GLU A 174 7.09 23.51 0.27
N LEU A 175 7.37 24.79 -0.03
CA LEU A 175 6.94 25.92 0.78
C LEU A 175 5.53 26.36 0.35
N ALA A 176 4.67 26.66 1.32
CA ALA A 176 3.41 27.35 1.05
C ALA A 176 3.70 28.84 0.82
N LEU A 177 2.93 29.48 -0.07
CA LEU A 177 3.20 30.86 -0.50
C LEU A 177 2.16 31.85 0.03
N ALA A 178 2.65 32.94 0.61
CA ALA A 178 1.90 34.16 0.89
C ALA A 178 2.43 35.28 -0.01
N THR A 179 1.61 35.78 -0.93
CA THR A 179 2.03 36.87 -1.82
C THR A 179 2.16 38.18 -1.03
N PRO A 180 3.32 38.87 -1.09
CA PRO A 180 3.49 40.13 -0.37
C PRO A 180 2.42 41.16 -0.74
N GLY A 181 1.73 41.71 0.26
CA GLY A 181 0.66 42.70 0.08
C GLY A 181 -0.70 42.14 -0.36
N ALA A 182 -0.82 40.83 -0.59
CA ALA A 182 -2.12 40.20 -0.83
C ALA A 182 -2.93 40.10 0.49
N PRO A 183 -4.27 40.19 0.42
CA PRO A 183 -5.13 40.11 1.60
C PRO A 183 -5.17 38.71 2.24
N HIS A 184 -4.84 37.66 1.46
CA HIS A 184 -4.86 36.26 1.87
C HIS A 184 -3.59 35.53 1.41
N THR A 185 -3.29 34.40 2.06
CA THR A 185 -2.35 33.39 1.56
C THR A 185 -2.86 32.79 0.24
N ALA A 186 -1.97 32.25 -0.61
CA ALA A 186 -2.36 31.80 -1.94
C ALA A 186 -3.41 30.67 -1.90
N PHE A 187 -3.19 29.67 -1.04
CA PHE A 187 -4.12 28.55 -0.87
C PHE A 187 -5.48 29.02 -0.35
N THR A 188 -5.50 29.79 0.73
CA THR A 188 -6.76 30.18 1.35
C THR A 188 -7.50 31.27 0.57
N GLY A 189 -6.78 32.12 -0.16
CA GLY A 189 -7.40 33.07 -1.09
C GLY A 189 -8.23 32.35 -2.16
N GLU A 190 -7.72 31.26 -2.74
CA GLU A 190 -8.50 30.45 -3.68
C GLU A 190 -9.63 29.66 -3.01
N LEU A 191 -9.45 29.21 -1.77
CA LEU A 191 -10.52 28.55 -1.01
C LEU A 191 -11.67 29.54 -0.74
N ILE A 192 -11.37 30.74 -0.24
CA ILE A 192 -12.37 31.80 -0.01
C ILE A 192 -13.07 32.15 -1.33
N ARG A 193 -12.31 32.26 -2.43
CA ARG A 193 -12.89 32.52 -3.76
C ARG A 193 -13.85 31.42 -4.19
N LEU A 194 -13.49 30.15 -4.02
CA LEU A 194 -14.38 29.03 -4.30
C LEU A 194 -15.67 29.10 -3.46
N LEU A 195 -15.55 29.34 -2.16
CA LEU A 195 -16.70 29.35 -1.27
C LEU A 195 -17.61 30.58 -1.48
N THR A 196 -17.06 31.67 -2.02
CA THR A 196 -17.79 32.93 -2.26
C THR A 196 -18.37 33.03 -3.67
N GLU A 197 -17.56 32.72 -4.68
CA GLU A 197 -17.91 32.87 -6.10
C GLU A 197 -18.42 31.56 -6.71
N GLY A 198 -18.00 30.41 -6.19
CA GLY A 198 -18.37 29.08 -6.67
C GLY A 198 -17.52 28.57 -7.83
N ASP A 199 -17.71 27.30 -8.18
CA ASP A 199 -17.11 26.68 -9.37
C ASP A 199 -18.19 26.55 -10.47
N PRO A 200 -18.10 27.29 -11.58
CA PRO A 200 -19.05 27.17 -12.69
C PRO A 200 -19.11 25.77 -13.31
N GLU A 201 -18.02 25.00 -13.22
CA GLU A 201 -17.93 23.61 -13.67
C GLU A 201 -18.30 22.61 -12.56
N GLY A 202 -18.58 23.11 -11.35
CA GLY A 202 -18.82 22.31 -10.16
C GLY A 202 -20.29 21.94 -9.93
N PRO A 203 -20.57 20.88 -9.15
CA PRO A 203 -21.94 20.46 -8.83
C PRO A 203 -22.65 21.47 -7.90
N PRO A 204 -23.97 21.30 -7.63
CA PRO A 204 -24.74 22.21 -6.76
C PRO A 204 -24.20 22.35 -5.33
N GLN A 205 -23.43 21.39 -4.84
CA GLN A 205 -22.86 21.36 -3.50
C GLN A 205 -21.35 21.22 -3.57
N LEU A 206 -20.63 22.10 -2.88
CA LEU A 206 -19.18 22.04 -2.74
C LEU A 206 -18.83 21.06 -1.61
N THR A 207 -18.46 19.84 -1.99
CA THR A 207 -17.91 18.85 -1.06
C THR A 207 -16.41 19.03 -0.85
N LEU A 208 -15.82 18.34 0.12
CA LEU A 208 -14.36 18.29 0.30
C LEU A 208 -13.64 17.83 -0.98
N ARG A 209 -14.16 16.82 -1.68
CA ARG A 209 -13.64 16.37 -2.98
C ARG A 209 -13.67 17.47 -4.04
N GLN A 210 -14.77 18.19 -4.15
CA GLN A 210 -14.90 19.28 -5.13
C GLN A 210 -14.01 20.46 -4.78
N THR A 211 -13.86 20.74 -3.48
CA THR A 211 -12.93 21.75 -2.97
C THR A 211 -11.50 21.42 -3.38
N TYR A 212 -11.05 20.18 -3.16
CA TYR A 212 -9.74 19.74 -3.62
C TYR A 212 -9.58 19.83 -5.15
N ARG A 213 -10.54 19.33 -5.93
CA ARG A 213 -10.47 19.38 -7.41
C ARG A 213 -10.36 20.79 -7.95
N TYR A 214 -11.14 21.72 -7.40
CA TYR A 214 -11.04 23.13 -7.77
C TYR A 214 -9.63 23.67 -7.46
N LEU A 215 -9.13 23.47 -6.24
CA LEU A 215 -7.82 23.98 -5.81
C LEU A 215 -6.65 23.34 -6.59
N ASP A 216 -6.70 22.04 -6.88
CA ASP A 216 -5.70 21.32 -7.68
C ASP A 216 -5.66 21.78 -9.15
N ARG A 217 -6.79 22.29 -9.66
CA ARG A 217 -6.86 22.91 -10.98
C ARG A 217 -6.38 24.36 -10.96
N THR A 218 -6.80 25.18 -9.99
CA THR A 218 -6.60 26.64 -10.02
C THR A 218 -5.28 27.11 -9.45
N LEU A 219 -4.79 26.50 -8.37
CA LEU A 219 -3.51 26.89 -7.76
C LEU A 219 -2.33 26.71 -8.74
N PRO A 220 -2.17 25.57 -9.43
CA PRO A 220 -1.03 25.38 -10.33
C PRO A 220 -1.13 26.24 -11.59
N ALA A 221 -2.37 26.48 -12.07
CA ALA A 221 -2.61 27.38 -13.20
C ALA A 221 -2.19 28.84 -12.90
N ARG A 222 -2.15 29.23 -11.63
CA ARG A 222 -1.67 30.54 -11.14
C ARG A 222 -0.21 30.51 -10.68
N GLY A 223 0.50 29.40 -10.87
CA GLY A 223 1.90 29.24 -10.48
C GLY A 223 2.11 28.98 -8.99
N PHE A 224 1.07 28.58 -8.25
CA PHE A 224 1.16 28.23 -6.84
C PHE A 224 1.35 26.71 -6.64
N PRO A 225 1.85 26.28 -5.46
CA PRO A 225 1.98 24.87 -5.09
C PRO A 225 0.69 24.07 -5.31
N ARG A 226 0.85 22.82 -5.75
CA ARG A 226 -0.29 21.90 -5.86
C ARG A 226 -0.72 21.47 -4.45
N PRO A 227 -2.02 21.53 -4.10
CA PRO A 227 -2.49 21.02 -2.82
C PRO A 227 -2.34 19.50 -2.76
N ARG A 228 -2.28 18.96 -1.54
CA ARG A 228 -2.27 17.52 -1.26
C ARG A 228 -3.45 17.19 -0.37
N HIS A 229 -4.11 16.05 -0.59
CA HIS A 229 -5.15 15.60 0.33
C HIS A 229 -5.05 14.10 0.60
N ARG A 230 -5.67 13.70 1.70
CA ARG A 230 -5.98 12.29 2.00
C ARG A 230 -7.31 12.21 2.72
N ALA A 231 -8.13 11.26 2.31
CA ALA A 231 -9.45 11.01 2.88
C ALA A 231 -9.56 9.56 3.35
N SER A 232 -10.32 9.33 4.41
CA SER A 232 -10.81 8.01 4.81
C SER A 232 -12.24 7.80 4.32
N GLU A 233 -12.58 6.62 3.80
CA GLU A 233 -13.97 6.23 3.54
C GLU A 233 -14.79 7.24 2.68
N TRP A 234 -15.90 7.78 3.24
CA TRP A 234 -16.94 8.59 2.61
C TRP A 234 -16.78 10.10 2.82
N ILE A 235 -15.76 10.54 3.57
CA ILE A 235 -15.68 11.94 4.03
C ILE A 235 -15.46 12.94 2.88
N ASP A 236 -14.94 12.49 1.75
CA ASP A 236 -14.84 13.28 0.51
C ASP A 236 -16.15 13.95 0.08
N ASP A 237 -17.28 13.32 0.41
CA ASP A 237 -18.62 13.79 0.08
C ASP A 237 -19.23 14.68 1.18
N LEU A 238 -18.45 15.00 2.23
CA LEU A 238 -18.84 15.99 3.24
C LEU A 238 -19.02 17.34 2.57
N VAL A 239 -20.21 17.90 2.71
CA VAL A 239 -20.61 19.15 2.07
C VAL A 239 -20.12 20.30 2.93
N LEU A 240 -19.23 21.13 2.38
CA LEU A 240 -18.83 22.38 3.01
C LEU A 240 -19.94 23.41 2.83
N CYS A 241 -20.29 23.74 1.57
CA CYS A 241 -21.19 24.84 1.25
C CYS A 241 -21.99 24.54 -0.03
N PRO A 242 -23.16 25.17 -0.25
CA PRO A 242 -23.77 25.22 -1.58
C PRO A 242 -22.84 25.90 -2.59
N ASN A 243 -22.90 25.51 -3.86
CA ASN A 243 -22.11 26.15 -4.93
C ASN A 243 -22.86 27.35 -5.52
N PRO A 244 -22.43 28.60 -5.27
CA PRO A 244 -23.15 29.79 -5.76
C PRO A 244 -23.01 30.00 -7.28
N ALA A 245 -22.00 29.42 -7.93
CA ALA A 245 -21.83 29.48 -9.38
C ALA A 245 -22.70 28.47 -10.14
N PHE A 246 -23.34 27.52 -9.43
CA PHE A 246 -24.13 26.49 -10.07
C PHE A 246 -25.33 27.13 -10.78
N ARG A 247 -25.32 27.07 -12.11
CA ARG A 247 -26.47 27.35 -12.96
C ARG A 247 -27.06 25.99 -13.36
N PRO A 248 -28.34 25.71 -13.06
CA PRO A 248 -28.98 24.54 -13.61
C PRO A 248 -28.93 24.67 -15.13
N GLN A 249 -28.11 23.84 -15.80
CA GLN A 249 -28.29 23.64 -17.22
C GLN A 249 -29.70 23.09 -17.40
N PRO A 250 -30.49 23.57 -18.39
CA PRO A 250 -31.75 22.93 -18.73
C PRO A 250 -31.44 21.44 -18.93
N GLN A 251 -31.97 20.60 -18.04
CA GLN A 251 -31.87 19.17 -18.21
C GLN A 251 -32.48 18.86 -19.58
N ALA A 252 -31.65 18.40 -20.51
CA ALA A 252 -32.18 17.61 -21.61
C ALA A 252 -33.00 16.49 -20.95
N PRO A 253 -34.26 16.28 -21.36
CA PRO A 253 -35.10 15.29 -20.71
C PRO A 253 -34.37 13.94 -20.73
N ALA A 254 -34.40 13.25 -19.58
CA ALA A 254 -33.80 11.94 -19.42
C ALA A 254 -34.20 11.02 -20.60
N PRO A 255 -33.29 10.19 -21.13
CA PRO A 255 -33.63 9.28 -22.21
C PRO A 255 -34.72 8.33 -21.70
N GLN A 256 -35.94 8.54 -22.20
CA GLN A 256 -37.02 7.58 -22.05
C GLN A 256 -36.57 6.27 -22.71
N ALA A 257 -36.84 5.14 -22.06
CA ALA A 257 -36.69 3.83 -22.68
C ALA A 257 -37.32 3.88 -24.09
N PRO A 258 -36.64 3.42 -25.15
CA PRO A 258 -37.09 3.65 -26.51
C PRO A 258 -38.46 2.98 -26.69
N LEU A 259 -39.49 3.81 -26.85
CA LEU A 259 -40.71 3.38 -27.53
C LEU A 259 -40.32 2.94 -28.95
N PRO A 260 -41.02 1.98 -29.56
CA PRO A 260 -40.76 1.59 -30.94
C PRO A 260 -40.94 2.84 -31.82
N VAL A 261 -39.86 3.30 -32.43
CA VAL A 261 -39.90 4.45 -33.34
C VAL A 261 -40.67 4.01 -34.59
N PRO A 262 -41.67 4.77 -35.07
CA PRO A 262 -42.29 4.52 -36.36
C PRO A 262 -41.22 4.61 -37.46
N ASP A 263 -41.25 3.69 -38.41
CA ASP A 263 -40.31 3.63 -39.54
C ASP A 263 -40.43 4.89 -40.43
N ASP A 264 -39.56 5.86 -40.18
CA ASP A 264 -39.44 7.15 -40.87
C ASP A 264 -38.34 7.15 -41.95
N GLY A 265 -37.76 5.98 -42.24
CA GLY A 265 -36.68 5.83 -43.19
C GLY A 265 -35.31 6.27 -42.68
N THR A 266 -35.12 6.60 -41.39
CA THR A 266 -33.78 6.81 -40.80
C THR A 266 -32.98 5.49 -40.72
N PRO A 267 -31.65 5.50 -40.92
CA PRO A 267 -30.86 4.28 -40.86
C PRO A 267 -30.75 3.82 -39.40
N GLN A 268 -31.44 2.74 -39.06
CA GLN A 268 -31.53 2.21 -37.69
C GLN A 268 -30.22 1.57 -37.19
N THR A 269 -29.26 1.31 -38.08
CA THR A 269 -28.03 0.57 -37.76
C THR A 269 -26.79 1.47 -37.84
N CYS A 270 -26.10 1.66 -36.73
CA CYS A 270 -24.82 2.37 -36.68
C CYS A 270 -23.71 1.54 -37.33
N PRO A 271 -22.98 2.06 -38.34
CA PRO A 271 -21.91 1.32 -39.01
C PRO A 271 -20.63 1.22 -38.17
N TYR A 272 -20.45 2.08 -37.17
CA TYR A 272 -19.27 2.10 -36.30
C TYR A 272 -19.47 1.23 -35.05
N PRO A 273 -18.53 0.30 -34.75
CA PRO A 273 -18.72 -0.71 -33.71
C PRO A 273 -18.54 -0.17 -32.28
N GLY A 274 -17.99 1.04 -32.12
CA GLY A 274 -17.56 1.58 -30.83
C GLY A 274 -16.25 0.94 -30.37
N LEU A 275 -16.15 0.58 -29.10
CA LEU A 275 -14.98 -0.09 -28.51
C LEU A 275 -14.78 -1.56 -28.94
N ALA A 276 -15.77 -2.17 -29.61
CA ALA A 276 -15.68 -3.53 -30.10
C ALA A 276 -14.90 -3.62 -31.42
N ALA A 277 -14.20 -4.74 -31.65
CA ALA A 277 -13.61 -5.04 -32.95
C ALA A 277 -14.68 -5.38 -34.00
N PHE A 278 -14.40 -5.12 -35.28
CA PHE A 278 -15.25 -5.58 -36.38
C PHE A 278 -15.17 -7.11 -36.52
N GLY A 279 -16.32 -7.77 -36.55
CA GLY A 279 -16.42 -9.21 -36.77
C GLY A 279 -16.67 -9.60 -38.23
N PRO A 280 -16.64 -10.91 -38.56
CA PRO A 280 -16.90 -11.41 -39.91
C PRO A 280 -18.26 -11.02 -40.52
N GLY A 281 -19.26 -10.73 -39.68
CA GLY A 281 -20.59 -10.27 -40.12
C GLY A 281 -20.68 -8.77 -40.43
N GLN A 282 -19.58 -8.02 -40.27
CA GLN A 282 -19.53 -6.56 -40.43
C GLN A 282 -18.56 -6.13 -41.54
N THR A 283 -18.18 -7.04 -42.44
CA THR A 283 -17.26 -6.78 -43.56
C THR A 283 -17.70 -5.61 -44.43
N GLN A 284 -19.01 -5.42 -44.62
CA GLN A 284 -19.55 -4.31 -45.42
C GLN A 284 -19.27 -2.92 -44.84
N TRP A 285 -18.82 -2.81 -43.58
CA TRP A 285 -18.49 -1.56 -42.91
C TRP A 285 -17.00 -1.44 -42.57
N PHE A 286 -16.17 -2.41 -42.99
CA PHE A 286 -14.73 -2.43 -42.68
C PHE A 286 -13.91 -1.91 -43.87
N PHE A 287 -13.37 -0.70 -43.74
CA PHE A 287 -12.63 0.00 -44.81
C PHE A 287 -11.28 0.55 -44.34
N GLY A 288 -10.45 0.95 -45.30
CA GLY A 288 -9.16 1.59 -45.03
C GLY A 288 -7.99 0.63 -44.80
N ARG A 289 -8.22 -0.69 -44.84
CA ARG A 289 -7.15 -1.71 -44.68
C ARG A 289 -6.94 -2.57 -45.93
N ASP A 290 -7.44 -2.13 -47.09
CA ASP A 290 -7.39 -2.88 -48.36
C ASP A 290 -5.98 -3.37 -48.70
N ARG A 291 -4.98 -2.47 -48.60
CA ARG A 291 -3.57 -2.78 -48.91
C ARG A 291 -3.00 -3.84 -47.96
N MET A 292 -3.30 -3.73 -46.67
CA MET A 292 -2.82 -4.67 -45.67
C MET A 292 -3.48 -6.05 -45.83
N ILE A 293 -4.77 -6.10 -46.18
CA ILE A 293 -5.46 -7.37 -46.49
C ILE A 293 -4.78 -8.06 -47.68
N ALA A 294 -4.50 -7.31 -48.75
CA ALA A 294 -3.82 -7.84 -49.94
C ALA A 294 -2.40 -8.33 -49.62
N GLU A 295 -1.62 -7.58 -48.85
CA GLU A 295 -0.27 -7.99 -48.41
C GLU A 295 -0.32 -9.29 -47.58
N LEU A 296 -1.31 -9.42 -46.70
CA LEU A 296 -1.50 -10.64 -45.90
C LEU A 296 -1.87 -11.83 -46.79
N ALA A 297 -2.76 -11.66 -47.76
CA ALA A 297 -3.12 -12.71 -48.70
C ALA A 297 -1.92 -13.13 -49.56
N GLU A 298 -1.08 -12.19 -50.01
CA GLU A 298 0.15 -12.45 -50.75
C GLU A 298 1.17 -13.22 -49.89
N LYS A 299 1.39 -12.80 -48.64
CA LYS A 299 2.29 -13.49 -47.70
C LYS A 299 1.81 -14.90 -47.36
N LEU A 300 0.50 -15.11 -47.22
CA LEU A 300 -0.05 -16.44 -47.05
C LEU A 300 0.22 -17.29 -48.29
N THR A 301 0.02 -16.75 -49.49
CA THR A 301 0.31 -17.43 -50.76
C THR A 301 1.78 -17.84 -50.87
N GLY A 302 2.72 -16.96 -50.53
CA GLY A 302 4.15 -17.27 -50.52
C GLY A 302 4.58 -18.29 -49.46
N ARG A 303 3.68 -18.67 -48.55
CA ARG A 303 3.93 -19.57 -47.42
C ARG A 303 3.14 -20.88 -47.51
N MET A 304 2.67 -21.26 -48.70
CA MET A 304 2.01 -22.56 -48.89
C MET A 304 2.93 -23.73 -48.53
N ASP A 305 4.24 -23.62 -48.75
CA ASP A 305 5.21 -24.67 -48.42
C ASP A 305 5.94 -24.40 -47.08
N ALA A 306 5.58 -23.33 -46.38
CA ALA A 306 6.19 -22.99 -45.10
C ALA A 306 5.69 -23.93 -44.00
N THR A 307 6.60 -24.31 -43.11
CA THR A 307 6.33 -25.24 -42.00
C THR A 307 6.03 -24.54 -40.68
N ASP A 308 5.94 -23.21 -40.68
CA ASP A 308 5.86 -22.40 -39.49
C ASP A 308 4.72 -21.35 -39.59
N PRO A 309 4.03 -21.04 -38.47
CA PRO A 309 2.92 -20.09 -38.48
C PRO A 309 3.29 -18.69 -39.01
N LEU A 310 2.34 -17.98 -39.60
CA LEU A 310 2.50 -16.56 -39.91
C LEU A 310 2.19 -15.74 -38.65
N VAL A 311 3.10 -14.84 -38.25
CA VAL A 311 2.87 -13.97 -37.07
C VAL A 311 2.62 -12.54 -37.51
N LEU A 312 1.45 -12.01 -37.16
CA LEU A 312 1.13 -10.58 -37.21
C LEU A 312 1.55 -9.94 -35.88
N VAL A 313 2.36 -8.90 -35.94
CA VAL A 313 2.84 -8.17 -34.77
C VAL A 313 2.38 -6.71 -34.85
N GLY A 314 1.82 -6.19 -33.77
CA GLY A 314 1.50 -4.77 -33.68
C GLY A 314 1.04 -4.37 -32.28
N PRO A 315 1.06 -3.08 -31.93
CA PRO A 315 0.61 -2.59 -30.63
C PRO A 315 -0.88 -2.89 -30.38
N SER A 316 -1.31 -2.77 -29.13
CA SER A 316 -2.74 -2.85 -28.78
C SER A 316 -3.53 -1.76 -29.52
N GLY A 317 -4.80 -2.01 -29.85
CA GLY A 317 -5.64 -1.03 -30.56
C GLY A 317 -5.34 -0.80 -32.06
N ALA A 318 -4.25 -1.31 -32.63
CA ALA A 318 -3.92 -1.12 -34.06
C ALA A 318 -4.90 -1.77 -35.07
N GLY A 319 -5.93 -2.46 -34.59
CA GLY A 319 -6.98 -3.08 -35.40
C GLY A 319 -6.70 -4.50 -35.90
N LYS A 320 -5.78 -5.24 -35.25
CA LYS A 320 -5.40 -6.63 -35.64
C LYS A 320 -6.61 -7.57 -35.72
N SER A 321 -7.44 -7.59 -34.68
CA SER A 321 -8.65 -8.42 -34.61
C SER A 321 -9.65 -8.08 -35.72
N SER A 322 -9.90 -6.79 -35.95
CA SER A 322 -10.78 -6.32 -37.04
C SER A 322 -10.23 -6.69 -38.42
N LEU A 323 -8.91 -6.54 -38.62
CA LEU A 323 -8.22 -6.89 -39.86
C LEU A 323 -8.33 -8.39 -40.15
N LEU A 324 -8.13 -9.25 -39.15
CA LEU A 324 -8.24 -10.70 -39.31
C LEU A 324 -9.70 -11.14 -39.51
N GLY A 325 -10.61 -10.67 -38.66
CA GLY A 325 -12.00 -11.11 -38.62
C GLY A 325 -12.88 -10.54 -39.73
N ALA A 326 -12.85 -9.23 -39.95
CA ALA A 326 -13.70 -8.54 -40.92
C ALA A 326 -13.04 -8.30 -42.29
N GLY A 327 -11.70 -8.33 -42.34
CA GLY A 327 -10.91 -8.15 -43.57
C GLY A 327 -10.44 -9.46 -44.19
N LEU A 328 -9.42 -10.08 -43.60
CA LEU A 328 -8.71 -11.23 -44.14
C LEU A 328 -9.61 -12.44 -44.32
N LEU A 329 -10.25 -12.96 -43.27
CA LEU A 329 -11.07 -14.18 -43.38
C LEU A 329 -12.19 -14.06 -44.45
N PRO A 330 -12.92 -12.93 -44.56
CA PRO A 330 -13.86 -12.69 -45.66
C PRO A 330 -13.21 -12.60 -47.04
N ALA A 331 -12.04 -11.96 -47.17
CA ALA A 331 -11.27 -11.92 -48.41
C ALA A 331 -10.84 -13.32 -48.89
N LEU A 332 -10.35 -14.17 -47.98
CA LEU A 332 -10.02 -15.57 -48.29
C LEU A 332 -11.26 -16.35 -48.74
N GLY A 333 -12.43 -16.10 -48.12
CA GLY A 333 -13.70 -16.73 -48.50
C GLY A 333 -14.21 -16.30 -49.88
N LYS A 334 -13.86 -15.09 -50.33
CA LYS A 334 -14.08 -14.60 -51.71
C LYS A 334 -13.05 -15.16 -52.71
N GLY A 335 -12.01 -15.81 -52.21
CA GLY A 335 -10.96 -16.46 -53.01
C GLY A 335 -9.87 -15.52 -53.49
N GLU A 336 -9.43 -14.61 -52.63
CA GLU A 336 -8.23 -13.80 -52.85
C GLU A 336 -6.93 -14.61 -52.75
N LEU A 337 -6.98 -15.85 -52.23
CA LEU A 337 -5.88 -16.80 -52.40
C LEU A 337 -5.89 -17.35 -53.83
N PRO A 338 -4.80 -17.23 -54.61
CA PRO A 338 -4.70 -17.72 -55.97
C PRO A 338 -4.48 -19.25 -56.02
N MET A 339 -5.15 -19.99 -55.15
CA MET A 339 -5.10 -21.45 -55.05
C MET A 339 -6.45 -22.06 -55.44
N PRO A 340 -6.50 -23.02 -56.38
CA PRO A 340 -7.73 -23.72 -56.74
C PRO A 340 -8.41 -24.34 -55.52
N GLY A 341 -9.71 -24.13 -55.37
CA GLY A 341 -10.51 -24.69 -54.25
C GLY A 341 -10.37 -23.96 -52.90
N SER A 342 -9.46 -23.00 -52.77
CA SER A 342 -9.21 -22.26 -51.50
C SER A 342 -10.42 -21.52 -50.96
N ARG A 343 -11.33 -21.08 -51.83
CA ARG A 343 -12.64 -20.48 -51.46
C ARG A 343 -13.48 -21.34 -50.53
N THR A 344 -13.26 -22.65 -50.53
CA THR A 344 -14.06 -23.62 -49.77
C THR A 344 -13.37 -24.12 -48.51
N TRP A 345 -12.14 -23.65 -48.25
CA TRP A 345 -11.38 -24.02 -47.07
C TRP A 345 -12.11 -23.57 -45.80
N PRO A 346 -12.22 -24.44 -44.78
CA PRO A 346 -12.81 -24.04 -43.52
C PRO A 346 -11.94 -22.98 -42.84
N HIS A 347 -12.59 -22.00 -42.22
CA HIS A 347 -11.94 -20.96 -41.41
C HIS A 347 -12.26 -21.19 -39.95
N LEU A 348 -11.25 -21.09 -39.10
CA LEU A 348 -11.39 -21.20 -37.65
C LEU A 348 -10.67 -20.03 -36.98
N LEU A 349 -11.44 -19.17 -36.32
CA LEU A 349 -10.94 -18.08 -35.48
C LEU A 349 -11.06 -18.48 -34.01
N ILE A 350 -9.96 -18.44 -33.28
CA ILE A 350 -9.91 -18.70 -31.84
C ILE A 350 -9.12 -17.60 -31.12
N THR A 351 -9.48 -17.36 -29.86
CA THR A 351 -8.69 -16.54 -28.92
C THR A 351 -8.30 -17.46 -27.76
N PRO A 352 -7.01 -17.55 -27.39
CA PRO A 352 -6.58 -18.36 -26.27
C PRO A 352 -7.33 -18.01 -24.97
N THR A 353 -7.53 -19.00 -24.12
CA THR A 353 -8.20 -18.84 -22.82
C THR A 353 -7.30 -19.39 -21.72
N ARG A 354 -7.79 -19.47 -20.48
CA ARG A 354 -7.09 -20.17 -19.38
C ARG A 354 -6.80 -21.65 -19.69
N HIS A 355 -7.51 -22.23 -20.66
CA HIS A 355 -7.31 -23.60 -21.16
C HIS A 355 -7.26 -23.59 -22.69
N PRO A 356 -6.15 -23.20 -23.31
CA PRO A 356 -6.05 -22.99 -24.76
C PRO A 356 -6.26 -24.29 -25.56
N LEU A 357 -5.82 -25.45 -25.06
CA LEU A 357 -6.08 -26.74 -25.70
C LEU A 357 -7.58 -27.08 -25.72
N THR A 358 -8.27 -26.76 -24.62
CA THR A 358 -9.72 -26.98 -24.52
C THR A 358 -10.49 -26.12 -25.51
N GLU A 359 -10.14 -24.84 -25.67
CA GLU A 359 -10.82 -23.95 -26.62
C GLU A 359 -10.57 -24.41 -28.07
N LEU A 360 -9.33 -24.76 -28.41
CA LEU A 360 -8.99 -25.32 -29.71
C LEU A 360 -9.79 -26.60 -30.01
N ALA A 361 -9.78 -27.56 -29.08
CA ALA A 361 -10.50 -28.82 -29.24
C ALA A 361 -12.01 -28.61 -29.38
N ARG A 362 -12.62 -27.70 -28.61
CA ARG A 362 -14.05 -27.37 -28.73
C ARG A 362 -14.40 -26.76 -30.07
N ARG A 363 -13.58 -25.83 -30.56
CA ARG A 363 -13.80 -25.12 -31.82
C ARG A 363 -13.63 -26.05 -33.01
N LEU A 364 -12.61 -26.91 -32.98
CA LEU A 364 -12.39 -27.91 -34.02
C LEU A 364 -13.46 -29.01 -34.00
N ALA A 365 -13.88 -29.48 -32.83
CA ALA A 365 -14.94 -30.48 -32.68
C ALA A 365 -16.29 -30.05 -33.28
N ARG A 366 -16.60 -28.75 -33.26
CA ARG A 366 -17.81 -28.21 -33.92
C ARG A 366 -17.77 -28.35 -35.43
N LEU A 367 -16.57 -28.39 -36.02
CA LEU A 367 -16.38 -28.58 -37.46
C LEU A 367 -16.36 -30.08 -37.83
N THR A 368 -15.89 -30.95 -36.94
CA THR A 368 -15.80 -32.40 -37.17
C THR A 368 -17.04 -33.18 -36.74
N GLY A 369 -17.85 -32.65 -35.80
CA GLY A 369 -18.90 -33.40 -35.10
C GLY A 369 -18.36 -34.38 -34.04
N GLY A 370 -17.06 -34.36 -33.76
CA GLY A 370 -16.38 -35.27 -32.83
C GLY A 370 -16.48 -34.85 -31.35
N SER A 371 -15.94 -35.68 -30.46
CA SER A 371 -15.86 -35.36 -29.03
C SER A 371 -14.69 -34.41 -28.74
N TRP A 372 -15.01 -33.18 -28.32
CA TRP A 372 -13.99 -32.21 -27.93
C TRP A 372 -13.15 -32.66 -26.72
N ARG A 373 -13.73 -33.50 -25.83
CA ARG A 373 -13.02 -34.03 -24.65
C ARG A 373 -11.93 -35.03 -25.06
N ALA A 374 -12.27 -35.96 -25.96
CA ALA A 374 -11.32 -36.95 -26.47
C ALA A 374 -10.17 -36.26 -27.21
N LEU A 375 -10.48 -35.31 -28.09
CA LEU A 375 -9.47 -34.53 -28.80
C LEU A 375 -8.58 -33.74 -27.84
N ARG A 376 -9.14 -33.13 -26.79
CA ARG A 376 -8.33 -32.43 -25.77
C ARG A 376 -7.34 -33.37 -25.09
N GLU A 377 -7.78 -34.56 -24.67
CA GLU A 377 -6.93 -35.54 -23.99
C GLU A 377 -5.83 -36.08 -24.91
N GLU A 378 -6.13 -36.23 -26.21
CA GLU A 378 -5.14 -36.60 -27.22
C GLU A 378 -4.09 -35.50 -27.43
N LEU A 379 -4.51 -34.24 -27.59
CA LEU A 379 -3.60 -33.11 -27.78
C LEU A 379 -2.71 -32.84 -26.55
N GLU A 380 -3.20 -33.15 -25.35
CA GLU A 380 -2.43 -33.05 -24.12
C GLU A 380 -1.34 -34.13 -24.04
N ARG A 381 -1.63 -35.36 -24.48
CA ARG A 381 -0.64 -36.46 -24.54
C ARG A 381 0.36 -36.31 -25.67
N ASP A 382 -0.13 -35.98 -26.87
CA ASP A 382 0.67 -35.82 -28.07
C ASP A 382 0.13 -34.68 -28.94
N PRO A 383 0.67 -33.46 -28.76
CA PRO A 383 0.26 -32.27 -29.50
C PRO A 383 0.31 -32.41 -31.03
N VAL A 384 1.15 -33.31 -31.56
CA VAL A 384 1.32 -33.50 -33.01
C VAL A 384 0.05 -34.07 -33.65
N HIS A 385 -0.82 -34.71 -32.85
CA HIS A 385 -2.10 -35.24 -33.32
C HIS A 385 -3.06 -34.17 -33.85
N LEU A 386 -2.85 -32.87 -33.59
CA LEU A 386 -3.66 -31.82 -34.21
C LEU A 386 -3.63 -31.91 -35.73
N ALA A 387 -2.46 -32.18 -36.32
CA ALA A 387 -2.31 -32.31 -37.77
C ALA A 387 -3.21 -33.45 -38.32
N ALA A 388 -3.22 -34.60 -37.65
CA ALA A 388 -4.06 -35.74 -38.02
C ALA A 388 -5.55 -35.42 -37.88
N ALA A 389 -5.96 -34.80 -36.77
CA ALA A 389 -7.34 -34.40 -36.52
C ALA A 389 -7.87 -33.40 -37.58
N VAL A 390 -7.03 -32.44 -38.00
CA VAL A 390 -7.37 -31.50 -39.07
C VAL A 390 -7.48 -32.21 -40.43
N ARG A 391 -6.56 -33.14 -40.75
CA ARG A 391 -6.67 -33.95 -41.99
C ARG A 391 -7.96 -34.78 -42.01
N GLU A 392 -8.31 -35.41 -40.90
CA GLU A 392 -9.54 -36.19 -40.77
C GLU A 392 -10.78 -35.31 -40.96
N MET A 393 -10.81 -34.12 -40.33
CA MET A 393 -11.86 -33.12 -40.54
C MET A 393 -12.03 -32.78 -42.03
N LEU A 394 -10.93 -32.47 -42.73
CA LEU A 394 -10.96 -32.10 -44.14
C LEU A 394 -11.48 -33.25 -45.01
N ARG A 395 -11.04 -34.49 -44.75
CA ARG A 395 -11.53 -35.71 -45.43
C ARG A 395 -13.03 -35.94 -45.18
N ALA A 396 -13.49 -35.77 -43.94
CA ALA A 396 -14.90 -35.92 -43.58
C ALA A 396 -15.77 -34.89 -44.31
N ARG A 397 -15.34 -33.63 -44.36
CA ARG A 397 -16.04 -32.54 -45.05
C ARG A 397 -16.09 -32.73 -46.57
N ALA A 398 -15.11 -33.43 -47.12
CA ALA A 398 -15.04 -33.78 -48.53
C ALA A 398 -15.85 -35.02 -48.92
N GLY A 399 -16.60 -35.65 -48.01
CA GLY A 399 -17.33 -36.89 -48.31
C GLY A 399 -16.41 -38.11 -48.45
N ARG A 400 -15.27 -38.13 -47.76
CA ARG A 400 -14.27 -39.23 -47.75
C ARG A 400 -13.50 -39.46 -49.05
N THR A 401 -13.58 -38.55 -50.02
CA THR A 401 -12.63 -38.48 -51.14
C THR A 401 -11.35 -37.74 -50.74
N THR A 402 -10.21 -38.09 -51.32
CA THR A 402 -8.94 -37.37 -51.16
C THR A 402 -9.07 -35.97 -51.74
N VAL A 403 -8.98 -34.93 -50.89
CA VAL A 403 -8.84 -33.54 -51.34
C VAL A 403 -7.40 -33.13 -51.19
N THR A 404 -6.62 -33.43 -52.21
CA THR A 404 -5.27 -32.89 -52.37
C THR A 404 -5.35 -31.35 -52.34
N GLY A 405 -4.48 -30.71 -51.56
CA GLY A 405 -4.44 -29.25 -51.44
C GLY A 405 -5.53 -28.58 -50.58
N SER A 406 -6.41 -29.31 -49.88
CA SER A 406 -7.36 -28.67 -48.94
C SER A 406 -6.71 -28.37 -47.59
N ARG A 407 -6.95 -27.19 -47.02
CA ARG A 407 -6.35 -26.75 -45.75
C ARG A 407 -7.37 -26.08 -44.83
N LEU A 408 -7.10 -26.10 -43.53
CA LEU A 408 -7.79 -25.27 -42.54
C LEU A 408 -7.09 -23.91 -42.43
N VAL A 409 -7.80 -22.80 -42.55
CA VAL A 409 -7.26 -21.48 -42.15
C VAL A 409 -7.52 -21.30 -40.65
N LEU A 410 -6.48 -21.43 -39.84
CA LEU A 410 -6.55 -21.31 -38.38
C LEU A 410 -5.96 -19.98 -37.93
N VAL A 411 -6.83 -19.06 -37.49
CA VAL A 411 -6.43 -17.78 -36.90
C VAL A 411 -6.50 -17.89 -35.38
N VAL A 412 -5.37 -17.62 -34.73
CA VAL A 412 -5.25 -17.46 -33.27
C VAL A 412 -5.05 -15.97 -32.99
N ASP A 413 -6.16 -15.28 -32.72
CA ASP A 413 -6.18 -13.85 -32.39
C ASP A 413 -5.86 -13.64 -30.91
N GLN A 414 -5.22 -12.51 -30.59
CA GLN A 414 -4.68 -12.20 -29.24
C GLN A 414 -3.85 -13.37 -28.66
N PHE A 415 -2.83 -13.79 -29.39
CA PHE A 415 -1.97 -14.93 -29.01
C PHE A 415 -1.27 -14.71 -27.66
N GLU A 416 -1.03 -13.46 -27.28
CA GLU A 416 -0.54 -13.06 -25.96
C GLU A 416 -1.34 -13.65 -24.80
N GLU A 417 -2.63 -13.94 -24.99
CA GLU A 417 -3.50 -14.53 -23.96
C GLU A 417 -3.06 -15.95 -23.55
N THR A 418 -2.24 -16.60 -24.39
CA THR A 418 -1.56 -17.86 -24.03
C THR A 418 -0.58 -17.66 -22.87
N PHE A 419 -0.02 -16.46 -22.71
CA PHE A 419 0.91 -16.12 -21.64
C PHE A 419 0.21 -15.51 -20.43
N THR A 420 -0.81 -14.68 -20.65
CA THR A 420 -1.50 -13.95 -19.58
C THR A 420 -2.65 -14.72 -18.92
N GLN A 421 -3.33 -15.64 -19.63
CA GLN A 421 -4.48 -16.39 -19.07
C GLN A 421 -4.13 -17.82 -18.67
N CYS A 422 -3.24 -18.48 -19.42
CA CYS A 422 -2.87 -19.87 -19.16
C CYS A 422 -1.78 -19.94 -18.09
N ALA A 423 -2.16 -20.34 -16.87
CA ALA A 423 -1.18 -20.52 -15.79
C ALA A 423 -0.35 -21.81 -15.98
N ASP A 424 -0.89 -22.82 -16.68
CA ASP A 424 -0.23 -24.10 -16.89
C ASP A 424 0.81 -24.03 -18.01
N GLU A 425 2.08 -24.25 -17.66
CA GLU A 425 3.18 -24.20 -18.62
C GLU A 425 3.20 -25.40 -19.57
N GLU A 426 2.80 -26.59 -19.12
CA GLU A 426 2.74 -27.78 -19.96
C GLU A 426 1.61 -27.65 -20.97
N GLU A 427 0.43 -27.18 -20.55
CA GLU A 427 -0.70 -26.91 -21.46
C GLU A 427 -0.31 -25.85 -22.51
N ARG A 428 0.39 -24.79 -22.10
CA ARG A 428 0.90 -23.75 -23.02
C ARG A 428 1.88 -24.32 -24.05
N ARG A 429 2.87 -25.11 -23.61
CA ARG A 429 3.83 -25.75 -24.53
C ARG A 429 3.12 -26.71 -25.48
N ALA A 430 2.18 -27.50 -24.98
CA ALA A 430 1.40 -28.43 -25.78
C ALA A 430 0.56 -27.68 -26.83
N PHE A 431 -0.11 -26.59 -26.47
CA PHE A 431 -0.86 -25.76 -27.42
C PHE A 431 0.03 -25.18 -28.53
N ILE A 432 1.20 -24.62 -28.17
CA ILE A 432 2.16 -24.07 -29.14
C ILE A 432 2.67 -25.14 -30.09
N ARG A 433 3.02 -26.33 -29.56
CA ARG A 433 3.44 -27.48 -30.37
C ARG A 433 2.35 -27.97 -31.29
N ALA A 434 1.11 -28.00 -30.82
CA ALA A 434 -0.03 -28.41 -31.64
C ALA A 434 -0.22 -27.46 -32.83
N LEU A 435 -0.18 -26.14 -32.60
CA LEU A 435 -0.24 -25.12 -33.66
C LEU A 435 0.91 -25.27 -34.66
N ARG A 436 2.13 -25.52 -34.18
CA ARG A 436 3.29 -25.75 -35.05
C ARG A 436 3.12 -27.04 -35.87
N ALA A 437 2.67 -28.13 -35.26
CA ALA A 437 2.46 -29.39 -35.95
C ALA A 437 1.39 -29.28 -37.06
N ALA A 438 0.33 -28.51 -36.83
CA ALA A 438 -0.68 -28.24 -37.85
C ALA A 438 -0.16 -27.38 -39.01
N ALA A 439 0.82 -26.51 -38.76
CA ALA A 439 1.50 -25.71 -39.79
C ALA A 439 2.62 -26.48 -40.54
N ASP A 440 3.26 -27.45 -39.89
CA ASP A 440 4.38 -28.24 -40.45
C ASP A 440 3.91 -29.50 -41.18
N GLY A 441 2.76 -30.06 -40.81
CA GLY A 441 2.24 -31.29 -41.41
C GLY A 441 2.80 -32.58 -40.82
N GLY A 442 3.62 -32.50 -39.76
CA GLY A 442 4.14 -33.65 -38.98
C GLY A 442 5.60 -34.05 -39.26
N GLY A 443 6.40 -33.19 -39.88
CA GLY A 443 7.69 -33.54 -40.49
C GLY A 443 8.83 -33.94 -39.54
N ALA A 444 8.68 -33.75 -38.22
CA ALA A 444 9.70 -34.14 -37.24
C ALA A 444 9.13 -35.08 -36.17
N GLY A 445 8.95 -36.36 -36.52
CA GLY A 445 8.74 -37.44 -35.52
C GLY A 445 7.62 -38.45 -35.80
N THR A 446 6.85 -38.33 -36.89
CA THR A 446 5.75 -39.27 -37.18
C THR A 446 6.14 -40.31 -38.24
N GLU A 447 7.11 -41.18 -37.93
CA GLU A 447 7.30 -42.44 -38.65
C GLU A 447 6.18 -43.42 -38.26
N GLY A 448 4.98 -43.26 -38.82
CA GLY A 448 3.88 -44.21 -38.55
C GLY A 448 2.49 -43.83 -39.04
N PHE A 449 2.23 -42.55 -39.30
CA PHE A 449 0.93 -42.09 -39.78
C PHE A 449 1.06 -41.58 -41.23
N GLY A 450 0.90 -42.50 -42.18
CA GLY A 450 1.02 -42.21 -43.61
C GLY A 450 0.17 -41.03 -44.07
N GLY A 451 0.83 -39.98 -44.53
CA GLY A 451 0.23 -38.82 -45.19
C GLY A 451 1.29 -38.06 -45.97
N ASP A 452 1.06 -37.89 -47.26
CA ASP A 452 1.95 -37.24 -48.22
C ASP A 452 2.16 -35.75 -47.87
N GLY A 453 3.18 -35.44 -47.07
CA GLY A 453 4.00 -34.21 -47.08
C GLY A 453 3.38 -32.80 -47.00
N GLU A 454 2.06 -32.58 -47.06
CA GLU A 454 1.46 -31.24 -47.17
C GLU A 454 0.92 -30.72 -45.82
N PRO A 455 1.14 -29.44 -45.45
CA PRO A 455 0.56 -28.83 -44.25
C PRO A 455 -0.99 -28.86 -44.21
N PRO A 456 -1.62 -29.44 -43.17
CA PRO A 456 -3.08 -29.51 -43.09
C PRO A 456 -3.74 -28.20 -42.68
N ALA A 457 -2.99 -27.23 -42.14
CA ALA A 457 -3.50 -25.91 -41.77
C ALA A 457 -2.56 -24.77 -42.18
N LEU A 458 -3.15 -23.63 -42.49
CA LEU A 458 -2.49 -22.32 -42.54
C LEU A 458 -2.74 -21.63 -41.21
N VAL A 459 -1.70 -21.56 -40.38
CA VAL A 459 -1.80 -21.01 -39.02
C VAL A 459 -1.35 -19.55 -39.01
N ILE A 460 -2.20 -18.68 -38.49
CA ILE A 460 -1.96 -17.24 -38.38
C ILE A 460 -2.09 -16.86 -36.91
N LEU A 461 -1.03 -16.27 -36.34
CA LEU A 461 -1.00 -15.81 -34.96
C LEU A 461 -0.99 -14.28 -34.96
N SER A 462 -1.89 -13.64 -34.22
CA SER A 462 -1.81 -12.20 -33.96
C SER A 462 -1.18 -11.99 -32.58
N LEU A 463 -0.18 -11.13 -32.47
CA LEU A 463 0.61 -10.93 -31.26
C LEU A 463 0.83 -9.45 -30.98
N ARG A 464 0.74 -9.04 -29.70
CA ARG A 464 1.22 -7.72 -29.29
C ARG A 464 2.74 -7.59 -29.34
N SER A 465 3.23 -6.40 -29.69
CA SER A 465 4.67 -6.14 -29.84
C SER A 465 5.50 -6.41 -28.58
N ASP A 466 4.95 -6.18 -27.39
CA ASP A 466 5.55 -6.41 -26.07
C ASP A 466 5.64 -7.90 -25.68
N PHE A 467 4.91 -8.79 -26.36
CA PHE A 467 4.94 -10.23 -26.10
C PHE A 467 5.90 -11.02 -27.01
N ARG A 468 6.68 -10.35 -27.87
CA ARG A 468 7.67 -11.02 -28.74
C ARG A 468 8.71 -11.81 -27.94
N ASP A 469 9.22 -11.24 -26.85
CA ASP A 469 10.26 -11.89 -26.04
C ASP A 469 9.74 -13.14 -25.33
N HIS A 470 8.47 -13.12 -24.89
CA HIS A 470 7.81 -14.29 -24.34
C HIS A 470 7.71 -15.43 -25.36
N CYS A 471 7.38 -15.11 -26.63
CA CYS A 471 7.34 -16.10 -27.70
C CYS A 471 8.74 -16.60 -28.10
N ALA A 472 9.78 -15.76 -27.96
CA ALA A 472 11.16 -16.15 -28.28
C ALA A 472 11.71 -17.25 -27.36
N ALA A 473 11.10 -17.47 -26.18
CA ALA A 473 11.40 -18.58 -25.30
C ALA A 473 11.04 -19.96 -25.91
N PHE A 474 10.17 -20.01 -26.93
CA PHE A 474 9.66 -21.24 -27.52
C PHE A 474 10.33 -21.52 -28.88
N PRO A 475 11.16 -22.58 -29.00
CA PRO A 475 11.82 -22.94 -30.25
C PRO A 475 10.87 -23.09 -31.44
N GLU A 476 9.66 -23.57 -31.19
CA GLU A 476 8.62 -23.81 -32.18
C GLU A 476 8.15 -22.51 -32.89
N LEU A 477 8.26 -21.36 -32.22
CA LEU A 477 7.82 -20.04 -32.72
C LEU A 477 8.97 -19.16 -33.24
N ARG A 478 10.23 -19.44 -32.86
CA ARG A 478 11.38 -18.62 -33.26
C ARG A 478 11.47 -18.39 -34.78
N PRO A 479 11.33 -19.40 -35.66
CA PRO A 479 11.41 -19.18 -37.10
C PRO A 479 10.37 -18.16 -37.59
N SER A 480 9.15 -18.25 -37.06
CA SER A 480 8.03 -17.37 -37.42
C SER A 480 8.20 -15.95 -36.95
N LEU A 481 8.88 -15.75 -35.82
CA LEU A 481 9.15 -14.43 -35.25
C LEU A 481 10.30 -13.70 -35.95
N TYR A 482 11.29 -14.43 -36.47
CA TYR A 482 12.51 -13.83 -37.05
C TYR A 482 12.51 -13.77 -38.57
N ASN A 483 11.93 -14.76 -39.25
CA ASN A 483 12.12 -14.88 -40.70
C ASN A 483 11.21 -13.91 -41.48
N THR A 484 9.95 -13.74 -41.08
CA THR A 484 8.99 -12.88 -41.83
C THR A 484 7.74 -12.52 -41.02
N PRO A 485 7.85 -11.86 -39.85
CA PRO A 485 6.68 -11.30 -39.19
C PRO A 485 6.02 -10.21 -40.05
N VAL A 486 4.71 -10.04 -39.94
CA VAL A 486 3.98 -8.92 -40.56
C VAL A 486 3.70 -7.87 -39.51
N PHE A 487 4.26 -6.68 -39.69
CA PHE A 487 4.05 -5.59 -38.76
C PHE A 487 2.84 -4.75 -39.16
N ILE A 488 1.93 -4.56 -38.22
CA ILE A 488 0.75 -3.71 -38.39
C ILE A 488 1.02 -2.38 -37.70
N GLY A 489 1.20 -1.34 -38.51
CA GLY A 489 1.32 0.03 -38.06
C GLY A 489 -0.04 0.75 -37.90
N PRO A 490 0.00 1.98 -37.36
CA PRO A 490 -1.16 2.88 -37.38
C PRO A 490 -1.68 3.10 -38.80
N MET A 491 -2.95 3.46 -38.93
CA MET A 491 -3.55 3.78 -40.24
C MET A 491 -3.05 5.14 -40.70
N ASP A 492 -2.74 5.29 -41.98
CA ASP A 492 -2.46 6.62 -42.51
C ASP A 492 -3.74 7.47 -42.63
N ALA A 493 -3.60 8.78 -42.88
CA ALA A 493 -4.74 9.68 -42.99
C ALA A 493 -5.74 9.29 -44.09
N ARG A 494 -5.29 8.64 -45.17
CA ARG A 494 -6.16 8.19 -46.26
C ARG A 494 -6.91 6.93 -45.87
N GLU A 495 -6.22 6.00 -45.21
CA GLU A 495 -6.79 4.80 -44.63
C GLU A 495 -7.87 5.17 -43.60
N LEU A 496 -7.57 6.08 -42.67
CA LEU A 496 -8.52 6.58 -41.66
C LEU A 496 -9.72 7.26 -42.30
N ARG A 497 -9.50 8.14 -43.28
CA ARG A 497 -10.59 8.83 -43.99
C ARG A 497 -11.57 7.84 -44.61
N LYS A 498 -11.08 6.81 -45.31
CA LYS A 498 -11.93 5.74 -45.83
C LYS A 498 -12.71 5.01 -44.74
N ALA A 499 -12.05 4.70 -43.62
CA ALA A 499 -12.68 4.03 -42.48
C ALA A 499 -13.79 4.87 -41.81
N VAL A 500 -13.78 6.19 -41.98
CA VAL A 500 -14.85 7.08 -41.52
C VAL A 500 -15.93 7.26 -42.59
N GLU A 501 -15.56 7.66 -43.80
CA GLU A 501 -16.49 8.11 -44.84
C GLU A 501 -17.31 6.95 -45.45
N GLN A 502 -16.67 5.84 -45.80
CA GLN A 502 -17.32 4.77 -46.57
C GLN A 502 -18.42 4.02 -45.79
N PRO A 503 -18.24 3.68 -44.48
CA PRO A 503 -19.33 3.08 -43.72
C PRO A 503 -20.55 4.02 -43.56
N ALA A 504 -20.33 5.33 -43.44
CA ALA A 504 -21.41 6.32 -43.39
C ALA A 504 -22.17 6.37 -44.71
N GLU A 505 -21.46 6.44 -45.84
CA GLU A 505 -22.06 6.47 -47.17
C GLU A 505 -22.94 5.24 -47.43
N LEU A 506 -22.45 4.03 -47.10
CA LEU A 506 -23.20 2.78 -47.30
C LEU A 506 -24.46 2.64 -46.43
N THR A 507 -24.53 3.37 -45.32
CA THR A 507 -25.72 3.43 -44.46
C THR A 507 -26.57 4.67 -44.73
N GLY A 508 -26.19 5.48 -45.72
CA GLY A 508 -26.85 6.73 -46.08
C GLY A 508 -26.77 7.79 -44.99
N LEU A 509 -25.72 7.78 -44.17
CA LEU A 509 -25.39 8.84 -43.22
C LEU A 509 -24.61 9.94 -43.95
N ALA A 510 -24.93 11.20 -43.66
CA ALA A 510 -24.17 12.35 -44.11
C ALA A 510 -23.13 12.74 -43.04
N LEU A 511 -21.93 13.15 -43.47
CA LEU A 511 -20.91 13.73 -42.59
C LEU A 511 -20.89 15.24 -42.83
N GLN A 512 -21.02 16.04 -41.78
CA GLN A 512 -20.89 17.49 -41.91
C GLN A 512 -19.49 17.85 -42.44
N PRO A 513 -19.37 18.78 -43.42
CA PRO A 513 -18.07 19.27 -43.86
C PRO A 513 -17.22 19.76 -42.68
N GLY A 514 -15.96 19.31 -42.62
CA GLY A 514 -15.04 19.63 -41.52
C GLY A 514 -14.99 18.60 -40.39
N LEU A 515 -15.99 17.71 -40.26
CA LEU A 515 -15.99 16.70 -39.20
C LEU A 515 -14.82 15.71 -39.34
N VAL A 516 -14.56 15.22 -40.55
CA VAL A 516 -13.45 14.29 -40.80
C VAL A 516 -12.10 14.95 -40.52
N GLU A 517 -11.95 16.23 -40.87
CA GLU A 517 -10.74 17.02 -40.64
C GLU A 517 -10.49 17.21 -39.13
N VAL A 518 -11.55 17.48 -38.35
CA VAL A 518 -11.46 17.55 -36.89
C VAL A 518 -11.08 16.20 -36.29
N LEU A 519 -11.71 15.10 -36.73
CA LEU A 519 -11.39 13.75 -36.26
C LEU A 519 -9.93 13.38 -36.52
N LEU A 520 -9.43 13.61 -37.74
CA LEU A 520 -8.04 13.33 -38.12
C LEU A 520 -7.05 14.19 -37.33
N ARG A 521 -7.38 15.46 -37.07
CA ARG A 521 -6.55 16.35 -36.25
C ARG A 521 -6.51 15.93 -34.79
N ASP A 522 -7.65 15.55 -34.21
CA ASP A 522 -7.72 15.11 -32.81
C ASP A 522 -6.95 13.79 -32.57
N LEU A 523 -6.85 12.97 -33.61
CA LEU A 523 -5.97 11.79 -33.65
C LEU A 523 -4.49 12.13 -33.84
N GLY A 524 -4.16 13.33 -34.32
CA GLY A 524 -2.79 13.69 -34.75
C GLY A 524 -2.39 13.07 -36.09
N ALA A 525 -3.36 12.58 -36.87
CA ALA A 525 -3.12 11.94 -38.17
C ALA A 525 -2.92 12.94 -39.32
N ASP A 526 -3.09 14.25 -39.08
CA ASP A 526 -2.86 15.32 -40.05
C ASP A 526 -1.37 15.66 -40.25
N ARG A 527 -0.47 15.10 -39.43
CA ARG A 527 0.99 15.30 -39.50
C ARG A 527 1.72 13.99 -39.82
N PRO A 528 2.12 13.76 -41.09
CA PRO A 528 2.77 12.51 -41.52
C PRO A 528 4.06 12.16 -40.78
N GLU A 529 4.79 13.17 -40.30
CA GLU A 529 6.10 13.01 -39.67
C GLU A 529 6.05 12.57 -38.20
N GLN A 530 4.91 12.73 -37.53
CA GLN A 530 4.75 12.42 -36.09
C GLN A 530 4.07 11.07 -35.84
N GLY A 531 3.29 10.57 -36.82
CA GLY A 531 2.43 9.40 -36.63
C GLY A 531 1.32 9.66 -35.60
N HIS A 532 0.22 8.92 -35.69
CA HIS A 532 -0.80 8.93 -34.63
C HIS A 532 -0.58 7.76 -33.67
N ASP A 533 -1.09 7.89 -32.43
CA ASP A 533 -1.04 6.81 -31.44
C ASP A 533 -1.75 5.55 -32.00
N PRO A 534 -1.07 4.40 -32.10
CA PRO A 534 -1.69 3.15 -32.57
C PRO A 534 -2.91 2.70 -31.76
N GLU A 535 -3.05 3.13 -30.50
CA GLU A 535 -4.20 2.84 -29.62
C GLU A 535 -5.45 3.68 -29.96
N ALA A 536 -5.38 4.54 -30.98
CA ALA A 536 -6.42 5.53 -31.24
C ALA A 536 -7.58 5.06 -32.14
N LEU A 537 -7.49 3.90 -32.82
CA LEU A 537 -8.58 3.39 -33.66
C LEU A 537 -9.85 3.02 -32.89
N PRO A 538 -9.77 2.32 -31.73
CA PRO A 538 -10.93 2.07 -30.88
C PRO A 538 -11.55 3.35 -30.35
N LEU A 539 -10.72 4.35 -30.01
CA LEU A 539 -11.16 5.69 -29.60
C LEU A 539 -11.94 6.39 -30.74
N LEU A 540 -11.42 6.34 -31.96
CA LEU A 540 -12.09 6.87 -33.15
C LEU A 540 -13.45 6.19 -33.37
N ALA A 541 -13.49 4.85 -33.36
CA ALA A 541 -14.73 4.10 -33.57
C ALA A 541 -15.78 4.38 -32.48
N HIS A 542 -15.34 4.58 -31.24
CA HIS A 542 -16.18 5.01 -30.12
C HIS A 542 -16.71 6.42 -30.31
N ALA A 543 -15.84 7.39 -30.62
CA ALA A 543 -16.25 8.78 -30.83
C ALA A 543 -17.22 8.92 -32.02
N LEU A 544 -17.02 8.17 -33.11
CA LEU A 544 -17.94 8.14 -34.25
C LEU A 544 -19.30 7.56 -33.88
N ARG A 545 -19.33 6.51 -33.05
CA ARG A 545 -20.58 5.93 -32.56
C ARG A 545 -21.32 6.88 -31.62
N ALA A 546 -20.61 7.56 -30.73
CA ALA A 546 -21.19 8.58 -29.86
C ALA A 546 -21.71 9.77 -30.69
N THR A 547 -20.95 10.21 -31.70
CA THR A 547 -21.39 11.24 -32.66
C THR A 547 -22.65 10.81 -33.41
N TRP A 548 -22.77 9.52 -33.78
CA TRP A 548 -23.98 8.97 -34.38
C TRP A 548 -25.17 9.01 -33.41
N GLN A 549 -24.97 8.83 -32.11
CA GLN A 549 -26.03 8.98 -31.09
C GLN A 549 -26.47 10.44 -30.93
N HIS A 550 -25.57 11.39 -31.12
CA HIS A 550 -25.82 12.84 -31.07
C HIS A 550 -26.05 13.47 -32.46
N ARG A 551 -26.42 12.67 -33.46
CA ARG A 551 -26.62 13.15 -34.84
C ARG A 551 -27.89 13.99 -34.98
N GLU A 552 -27.90 14.86 -35.98
CA GLU A 552 -29.10 15.58 -36.42
C GLU A 552 -29.67 14.86 -37.66
N ASP A 553 -30.82 14.22 -37.51
CA ASP A 553 -31.45 13.33 -38.50
C ASP A 553 -30.51 12.20 -38.99
N ARG A 554 -29.93 12.39 -40.18
CA ARG A 554 -28.97 11.48 -40.82
C ARG A 554 -27.55 12.03 -40.86
N THR A 555 -27.32 13.20 -40.27
CA THR A 555 -26.05 13.94 -40.37
C THR A 555 -25.26 13.84 -39.07
N LEU A 556 -24.06 13.27 -39.15
CA LEU A 556 -23.08 13.35 -38.08
C LEU A 556 -22.47 14.77 -38.12
N THR A 557 -22.69 15.53 -37.07
CA THR A 557 -22.30 16.95 -36.99
C THR A 557 -21.05 17.14 -36.13
N VAL A 558 -20.31 18.22 -36.38
CA VAL A 558 -19.20 18.68 -35.53
C VAL A 558 -19.72 18.99 -34.12
N ALA A 559 -20.92 19.58 -34.01
CA ALA A 559 -21.56 19.84 -32.73
C ALA A 559 -21.84 18.54 -31.95
N GLY A 560 -22.38 17.52 -32.63
CA GLY A 560 -22.60 16.19 -32.03
C GLY A 560 -21.30 15.51 -31.62
N TYR A 561 -20.23 15.68 -32.39
CA TYR A 561 -18.90 15.17 -32.05
C TYR A 561 -18.29 15.85 -30.82
N VAL A 562 -18.42 17.18 -30.72
CA VAL A 562 -17.97 17.95 -29.54
C VAL A 562 -18.81 17.61 -28.31
N ALA A 563 -20.13 17.48 -28.46
CA ALA A 563 -21.02 17.05 -27.37
C ALA A 563 -20.70 15.64 -26.88
N ALA A 564 -20.22 14.77 -27.76
CA ALA A 564 -19.72 13.43 -27.42
C ALA A 564 -18.35 13.44 -26.71
N GLY A 565 -17.70 14.59 -26.52
CA GLY A 565 -16.41 14.71 -25.85
C GLY A 565 -15.18 14.47 -26.74
N GLY A 566 -15.36 14.37 -28.06
CA GLY A 566 -14.26 14.13 -29.00
C GLY A 566 -13.52 12.79 -28.82
N VAL A 567 -12.48 12.52 -29.61
CA VAL A 567 -11.79 11.21 -29.62
C VAL A 567 -11.17 10.84 -28.26
N ARG A 568 -10.55 11.80 -27.55
CA ARG A 568 -9.81 11.52 -26.30
C ARG A 568 -10.69 11.49 -25.05
N SER A 569 -11.76 12.29 -25.00
CA SER A 569 -12.63 12.37 -23.81
C SER A 569 -13.96 11.65 -23.98
N ALA A 570 -14.27 11.05 -25.14
CA ALA A 570 -15.51 10.30 -25.33
C ALA A 570 -15.62 9.05 -24.44
N ILE A 571 -14.51 8.32 -24.21
CA ILE A 571 -14.54 7.17 -23.27
C ILE A 571 -14.81 7.66 -21.85
N ASP A 572 -14.07 8.66 -21.38
CA ASP A 572 -14.22 9.22 -20.03
C ASP A 572 -15.64 9.74 -19.82
N SER A 573 -16.15 10.55 -20.74
CA SER A 573 -17.49 11.13 -20.66
C SER A 573 -18.58 10.06 -20.65
N THR A 574 -18.44 9.02 -21.47
CA THR A 574 -19.40 7.89 -21.48
C THR A 574 -19.34 7.12 -20.15
N ALA A 575 -18.12 6.83 -19.68
CA ALA A 575 -17.90 6.06 -18.46
C ALA A 575 -18.38 6.81 -17.21
N GLU A 576 -18.08 8.10 -17.10
CA GLU A 576 -18.55 8.96 -16.01
C GLU A 576 -20.07 9.19 -16.07
N SER A 577 -20.66 9.37 -17.26
CA SER A 577 -22.11 9.51 -17.40
C SER A 577 -22.83 8.28 -16.86
N VAL A 578 -22.46 7.08 -17.34
CA VAL A 578 -23.06 5.81 -16.89
C VAL A 578 -22.83 5.60 -15.41
N TYR A 579 -21.62 5.87 -14.91
CA TYR A 579 -21.32 5.74 -13.48
C TYR A 579 -22.11 6.72 -12.62
N SER A 580 -22.36 7.95 -13.10
CA SER A 580 -23.09 8.98 -12.37
C SER A 580 -24.59 8.73 -12.28
N GLU A 581 -25.15 7.89 -13.17
CA GLU A 581 -26.55 7.45 -13.13
C GLU A 581 -26.81 6.40 -12.05
N PHE A 582 -25.77 5.66 -11.64
CA PHE A 582 -25.86 4.63 -10.60
C PHE A 582 -26.03 5.23 -9.20
N ASP A 583 -26.85 4.59 -8.37
CA ASP A 583 -26.94 4.90 -6.95
C ASP A 583 -25.69 4.45 -6.15
N LEU A 584 -25.61 4.76 -4.85
CA LEU A 584 -24.43 4.44 -4.03
C LEU A 584 -24.15 2.93 -3.86
N VAL A 585 -25.15 2.07 -4.04
CA VAL A 585 -24.98 0.61 -4.00
C VAL A 585 -24.50 0.13 -5.36
N GLU A 586 -25.13 0.58 -6.43
CA GLU A 586 -24.78 0.29 -7.82
C GLU A 586 -23.36 0.77 -8.16
N GLN A 587 -22.95 1.95 -7.70
CA GLN A 587 -21.60 2.49 -7.87
C GLN A 587 -20.53 1.63 -7.18
N ARG A 588 -20.84 1.07 -6.00
CA ARG A 588 -19.96 0.11 -5.31
C ARG A 588 -19.86 -1.19 -6.10
N MET A 589 -20.98 -1.70 -6.61
CA MET A 589 -20.98 -2.89 -7.45
C MET A 589 -20.22 -2.66 -8.76
N ALA A 590 -20.37 -1.49 -9.38
CA ALA A 590 -19.64 -1.11 -10.59
C ALA A 590 -18.13 -1.06 -10.34
N ARG A 591 -17.69 -0.41 -9.24
CA ARG A 591 -16.27 -0.41 -8.83
C ARG A 591 -15.75 -1.83 -8.67
N SER A 592 -16.48 -2.67 -7.93
CA SER A 592 -16.03 -4.03 -7.66
C SER A 592 -15.99 -4.87 -8.94
N LEU A 593 -17.04 -4.82 -9.76
CA LEU A 593 -17.12 -5.51 -11.03
C LEU A 593 -15.95 -5.13 -11.94
N MET A 594 -15.69 -3.83 -12.11
CA MET A 594 -14.60 -3.37 -12.97
C MET A 594 -13.24 -3.87 -12.49
N LEU A 595 -12.94 -3.79 -11.18
CA LEU A 595 -11.66 -4.25 -10.62
C LEU A 595 -11.45 -5.77 -10.73
N HIS A 596 -12.52 -6.58 -10.72
CA HIS A 596 -12.40 -8.03 -10.99
C HIS A 596 -12.01 -8.34 -12.45
N LEU A 597 -12.27 -7.41 -13.37
CA LEU A 597 -11.94 -7.51 -14.80
C LEU A 597 -10.59 -6.88 -15.15
N VAL A 598 -9.76 -6.51 -14.18
CA VAL A 598 -8.41 -5.97 -14.39
C VAL A 598 -7.34 -7.00 -13.99
N HIS A 599 -6.28 -7.08 -14.79
CA HIS A 599 -5.02 -7.74 -14.45
C HIS A 599 -3.92 -6.68 -14.32
N VAL A 600 -3.15 -6.75 -13.23
CA VAL A 600 -2.16 -5.72 -12.87
C VAL A 600 -0.78 -6.28 -13.17
N GLY A 601 -0.08 -5.67 -14.13
CA GLY A 601 1.23 -6.14 -14.59
C GLY A 601 2.37 -5.88 -13.59
N GLU A 602 3.43 -6.70 -13.65
CA GLU A 602 4.69 -6.45 -12.93
C GLU A 602 5.63 -5.62 -13.82
N GLY A 603 5.43 -4.30 -13.86
CA GLY A 603 6.23 -3.40 -14.69
C GLY A 603 5.81 -3.32 -16.16
N THR A 604 4.73 -4.02 -16.54
CA THR A 604 4.01 -3.88 -17.82
C THR A 604 2.71 -3.09 -17.63
N GLN A 605 2.08 -2.65 -18.73
CA GLN A 605 0.77 -1.98 -18.66
C GLN A 605 -0.30 -2.90 -18.05
N ASP A 606 -1.26 -2.30 -17.34
CA ASP A 606 -2.44 -3.00 -16.83
C ASP A 606 -3.28 -3.53 -18.00
N THR A 607 -3.70 -4.80 -17.93
CA THR A 607 -4.46 -5.46 -19.00
C THR A 607 -5.84 -5.87 -18.53
N ARG A 608 -6.74 -6.13 -19.48
CA ARG A 608 -8.06 -6.66 -19.15
C ARG A 608 -7.99 -8.14 -18.77
N ARG A 609 -8.89 -8.56 -17.90
CA ARG A 609 -9.03 -9.95 -17.46
C ARG A 609 -10.39 -10.49 -17.86
N ARG A 610 -10.40 -11.70 -18.42
CA ARG A 610 -11.62 -12.45 -18.74
C ARG A 610 -12.08 -13.29 -17.55
N VAL A 611 -13.33 -13.10 -17.13
CA VAL A 611 -13.94 -13.76 -15.96
C VAL A 611 -15.29 -14.39 -16.33
N SER A 612 -15.63 -15.55 -15.75
CA SER A 612 -16.95 -16.15 -15.98
C SER A 612 -18.06 -15.29 -15.39
N ARG A 613 -19.14 -15.04 -16.14
CA ARG A 613 -20.31 -14.27 -15.71
C ARG A 613 -20.89 -14.82 -14.41
N THR A 614 -21.15 -16.12 -14.38
CA THR A 614 -21.71 -16.80 -13.21
C THR A 614 -20.82 -16.65 -11.98
N ARG A 615 -19.51 -16.85 -12.12
CA ARG A 615 -18.56 -16.71 -11.00
C ARG A 615 -18.41 -15.28 -10.53
N LEU A 616 -18.36 -14.32 -11.45
CA LEU A 616 -18.29 -12.89 -11.15
C LEU A 616 -19.49 -12.45 -10.30
N LEU A 617 -20.71 -12.74 -10.76
CA LEU A 617 -21.93 -12.36 -10.03
C LEU A 617 -22.06 -13.07 -8.67
N GLN A 618 -21.57 -14.30 -8.54
CA GLN A 618 -21.54 -15.03 -7.26
C GLN A 618 -20.51 -14.51 -6.25
N THR A 619 -19.52 -13.74 -6.71
CA THR A 619 -18.44 -13.21 -5.86
C THR A 619 -18.81 -11.82 -5.32
N LEU A 620 -19.75 -11.14 -5.96
CA LEU A 620 -20.20 -9.81 -5.57
C LEU A 620 -21.27 -9.89 -4.45
N PRO A 621 -21.30 -8.91 -3.52
CA PRO A 621 -22.19 -8.93 -2.35
C PRO A 621 -23.70 -9.01 -2.66
N ASP A 622 -24.13 -8.56 -3.84
CA ASP A 622 -25.52 -8.62 -4.30
C ASP A 622 -25.58 -9.04 -5.78
N PRO A 623 -25.89 -10.31 -6.09
CA PRO A 623 -25.92 -10.82 -7.46
C PRO A 623 -26.97 -10.14 -8.36
N ASP A 624 -28.11 -9.71 -7.80
CA ASP A 624 -29.22 -9.14 -8.57
C ASP A 624 -28.92 -7.68 -8.96
N VAL A 625 -28.38 -6.89 -8.04
CA VAL A 625 -27.87 -5.53 -8.34
C VAL A 625 -26.69 -5.63 -9.30
N SER A 626 -25.75 -6.55 -9.05
CA SER A 626 -24.57 -6.74 -9.90
C SER A 626 -24.94 -7.14 -11.33
N ALA A 627 -26.01 -7.92 -11.51
CA ALA A 627 -26.51 -8.29 -12.83
C ALA A 627 -27.06 -7.08 -13.60
N ARG A 628 -27.82 -6.19 -12.93
CA ARG A 628 -28.33 -4.94 -13.53
C ARG A 628 -27.19 -4.00 -13.92
N VAL A 629 -26.26 -3.75 -12.99
CA VAL A 629 -25.07 -2.92 -13.25
C VAL A 629 -24.25 -3.48 -14.41
N LEU A 630 -24.05 -4.81 -14.46
CA LEU A 630 -23.39 -5.46 -15.58
C LEU A 630 -24.13 -5.22 -16.90
N GLU A 631 -25.45 -5.34 -16.93
CA GLU A 631 -26.26 -5.12 -18.13
C GLU A 631 -26.18 -3.67 -18.62
N ASP A 632 -26.16 -2.70 -17.71
CA ASP A 632 -26.02 -1.27 -18.06
C ASP A 632 -24.61 -0.96 -18.59
N LEU A 633 -23.56 -1.52 -17.97
CA LEU A 633 -22.19 -1.43 -18.48
C LEU A 633 -22.01 -2.12 -19.85
N VAL A 634 -22.74 -3.19 -20.11
CA VAL A 634 -22.77 -3.88 -21.41
C VAL A 634 -23.53 -3.07 -22.45
N ARG A 635 -24.67 -2.46 -22.09
CA ARG A 635 -25.44 -1.56 -22.95
C ARG A 635 -24.59 -0.37 -23.36
N ALA A 636 -23.86 0.21 -22.42
CA ALA A 636 -22.88 1.27 -22.61
C ALA A 636 -21.59 0.83 -23.31
N ARG A 637 -21.42 -0.47 -23.58
CA ARG A 637 -20.23 -1.06 -24.23
C ARG A 637 -18.92 -0.82 -23.48
N MET A 638 -18.98 -0.57 -22.17
CA MET A 638 -17.80 -0.56 -21.30
C MET A 638 -17.32 -1.98 -21.01
N VAL A 639 -18.28 -2.91 -20.94
CA VAL A 639 -18.05 -4.34 -20.70
C VAL A 639 -18.59 -5.14 -21.88
N ALA A 640 -17.87 -6.18 -22.29
CA ALA A 640 -18.31 -7.13 -23.29
C ALA A 640 -18.66 -8.46 -22.60
N VAL A 641 -19.78 -9.05 -23.04
CA VAL A 641 -20.17 -10.41 -22.65
C VAL A 641 -20.13 -11.28 -23.89
N GLU A 642 -19.25 -12.27 -23.89
CA GLU A 642 -19.16 -13.25 -24.96
C GLU A 642 -19.41 -14.65 -24.38
N ARG A 643 -20.55 -15.24 -24.77
CA ARG A 643 -21.11 -16.47 -24.19
C ARG A 643 -21.30 -16.34 -22.68
N GLU A 644 -20.38 -16.90 -21.91
CA GLU A 644 -20.40 -17.00 -20.43
C GLU A 644 -19.23 -16.23 -19.79
N ALA A 645 -18.51 -15.44 -20.57
CA ALA A 645 -17.38 -14.67 -20.10
C ALA A 645 -17.63 -13.17 -20.22
N VAL A 646 -17.19 -12.45 -19.20
CA VAL A 646 -17.26 -11.01 -19.03
C VAL A 646 -15.83 -10.47 -19.06
N GLU A 647 -15.62 -9.39 -19.80
CA GLU A 647 -14.35 -8.66 -19.86
C GLU A 647 -14.60 -7.19 -20.16
N ILE A 648 -13.62 -6.34 -19.86
CA ILE A 648 -13.67 -4.95 -20.30
C ILE A 648 -13.65 -4.94 -21.84
N ALA A 649 -14.58 -4.18 -22.42
CA ALA A 649 -14.75 -4.13 -23.87
C ALA A 649 -13.46 -3.71 -24.59
N HIS A 650 -12.68 -2.80 -23.99
CA HIS A 650 -11.39 -2.38 -24.51
C HIS A 650 -10.44 -1.86 -23.41
N GLU A 651 -9.14 -2.18 -23.50
CA GLU A 651 -8.10 -1.77 -22.52
C GLU A 651 -7.92 -0.26 -22.42
N ALA A 652 -8.28 0.48 -23.47
CA ALA A 652 -8.31 1.95 -23.46
C ALA A 652 -9.13 2.52 -22.29
N LEU A 653 -10.11 1.77 -21.76
CA LEU A 653 -10.87 2.17 -20.56
C LEU A 653 -10.01 2.18 -19.28
N LEU A 654 -9.00 1.30 -19.17
CA LEU A 654 -8.09 1.22 -18.02
C LEU A 654 -7.26 2.50 -17.87
N HIS A 655 -6.93 3.13 -19.01
CA HIS A 655 -6.14 4.34 -19.04
C HIS A 655 -7.02 5.57 -19.20
N SER A 656 -7.98 5.59 -20.13
CA SER A 656 -8.71 6.82 -20.47
C SER A 656 -9.79 7.20 -19.46
N TRP A 657 -10.20 6.31 -18.55
CA TRP A 657 -11.16 6.63 -17.48
C TRP A 657 -10.40 6.89 -16.16
N PRO A 658 -10.26 8.17 -15.72
CA PRO A 658 -9.44 8.53 -14.56
C PRO A 658 -9.87 7.85 -13.26
N ARG A 659 -11.17 7.62 -13.08
CA ARG A 659 -11.72 6.98 -11.89
C ARG A 659 -11.32 5.51 -11.78
N LEU A 660 -11.40 4.75 -12.86
CA LEU A 660 -10.96 3.35 -12.86
C LEU A 660 -9.44 3.26 -12.63
N ARG A 661 -8.67 4.17 -13.24
CA ARG A 661 -7.23 4.26 -12.99
C ARG A 661 -6.93 4.51 -11.50
N GLN A 662 -7.63 5.46 -10.88
CA GLN A 662 -7.52 5.73 -9.46
C GLN A 662 -7.87 4.49 -8.62
N TRP A 663 -8.96 3.78 -8.93
CA TRP A 663 -9.32 2.55 -8.21
C TRP A 663 -8.25 1.46 -8.29
N ILE A 664 -7.60 1.32 -9.45
CA ILE A 664 -6.51 0.37 -9.65
C ILE A 664 -5.29 0.78 -8.82
N ASP A 665 -4.94 2.07 -8.82
CA ASP A 665 -3.79 2.59 -8.10
C ASP A 665 -3.97 2.55 -6.57
N ASP A 666 -5.18 2.85 -6.09
CA ASP A 666 -5.54 2.83 -4.66
C ASP A 666 -5.40 1.43 -4.02
N ASP A 667 -5.65 0.35 -4.79
CA ASP A 667 -5.62 -1.04 -4.31
C ASP A 667 -4.64 -1.93 -5.09
N ARG A 668 -3.60 -1.36 -5.72
CA ARG A 668 -2.68 -2.10 -6.60
C ARG A 668 -2.04 -3.31 -5.90
N ALA A 669 -1.65 -3.15 -4.65
CA ALA A 669 -1.10 -4.24 -3.82
C ALA A 669 -2.14 -5.32 -3.51
N GLY A 670 -3.40 -4.94 -3.23
CA GLY A 670 -4.47 -5.90 -2.98
C GLY A 670 -4.87 -6.66 -4.23
N LEU A 671 -4.93 -6.00 -5.38
CA LEU A 671 -5.19 -6.64 -6.68
C LEU A 671 -4.13 -7.70 -7.01
N LYS A 672 -2.86 -7.47 -6.67
CA LYS A 672 -1.80 -8.48 -6.80
C LYS A 672 -2.04 -9.69 -5.88
N ILE A 673 -2.39 -9.46 -4.61
CA ILE A 673 -2.72 -10.55 -3.67
C ILE A 673 -3.92 -11.35 -4.19
N HIS A 674 -4.96 -10.67 -4.66
CA HIS A 674 -6.14 -11.28 -5.26
C HIS A 674 -5.78 -12.16 -6.47
N GLN A 675 -4.95 -11.65 -7.38
CA GLN A 675 -4.51 -12.36 -8.59
C GLN A 675 -3.70 -13.61 -8.23
N GLN A 676 -2.70 -13.49 -7.35
CA GLN A 676 -1.89 -14.61 -6.89
C GLN A 676 -2.73 -15.68 -6.17
N LEU A 677 -3.65 -15.25 -5.30
CA LEU A 677 -4.56 -16.16 -4.60
C LEU A 677 -5.50 -16.88 -5.58
N ALA A 678 -5.98 -16.20 -6.62
CA ALA A 678 -6.82 -16.81 -7.66
C ALA A 678 -6.08 -17.94 -8.40
N GLU A 679 -4.82 -17.70 -8.75
CA GLU A 679 -3.97 -18.67 -9.43
C GLU A 679 -3.68 -19.88 -8.54
N ASP A 680 -3.26 -19.64 -7.31
CA ASP A 680 -2.90 -20.71 -6.37
C ASP A 680 -4.10 -21.54 -5.93
N ALA A 681 -5.25 -20.91 -5.65
CA ALA A 681 -6.48 -21.62 -5.33
C ALA A 681 -6.95 -22.48 -6.51
N SER A 682 -6.82 -21.98 -7.74
CA SER A 682 -7.15 -22.75 -8.95
C SER A 682 -6.18 -23.91 -9.17
N ALA A 683 -4.88 -23.72 -8.94
CA ALA A 683 -3.88 -24.77 -9.06
C ALA A 683 -4.06 -25.85 -7.98
N TRP A 684 -4.46 -25.46 -6.77
CA TRP A 684 -4.83 -26.39 -5.70
C TRP A 684 -6.05 -27.22 -6.07
N ASP A 685 -7.11 -26.60 -6.59
CA ASP A 685 -8.33 -27.31 -7.00
C ASP A 685 -8.06 -28.30 -8.15
N ARG A 686 -7.25 -27.93 -9.15
CA ARG A 686 -6.85 -28.81 -10.25
C ARG A 686 -5.98 -29.99 -9.81
N ASN A 687 -5.07 -29.77 -8.87
CA ASN A 687 -4.11 -30.80 -8.43
C ASN A 687 -4.67 -31.68 -7.29
N GLY A 688 -5.98 -31.92 -7.31
CA GLY A 688 -6.64 -32.79 -6.34
C GLY A 688 -6.62 -32.26 -4.91
N ARG A 689 -6.54 -30.94 -4.73
CA ARG A 689 -6.60 -30.24 -3.44
C ARG A 689 -5.48 -30.64 -2.46
N SER A 690 -4.26 -30.79 -2.97
CA SER A 690 -3.11 -31.23 -2.15
C SER A 690 -2.81 -30.29 -0.96
N PRO A 691 -2.61 -30.82 0.26
CA PRO A 691 -2.22 -30.02 1.43
C PRO A 691 -0.86 -29.32 1.33
N SER A 692 0.00 -29.72 0.38
CA SER A 692 1.31 -29.08 0.15
C SER A 692 1.22 -27.73 -0.53
N GLN A 693 0.13 -27.46 -1.26
CA GLN A 693 -0.09 -26.20 -1.99
C GLN A 693 -0.78 -25.13 -1.13
N LEU A 694 -1.34 -25.51 0.02
CA LEU A 694 -2.01 -24.57 0.93
C LEU A 694 -1.04 -23.54 1.49
N TYR A 695 -1.49 -22.29 1.55
CA TYR A 695 -0.73 -21.22 2.18
C TYR A 695 -0.46 -21.49 3.66
N ARG A 696 0.71 -21.02 4.13
CA ARG A 696 1.16 -21.11 5.53
C ARG A 696 1.89 -19.83 5.92
N GLY A 697 2.02 -19.58 7.23
CA GLY A 697 2.78 -18.44 7.76
C GLY A 697 2.30 -17.09 7.22
N SER A 698 3.23 -16.23 6.84
CA SER A 698 2.98 -14.87 6.33
C SER A 698 2.08 -14.84 5.10
N ARG A 699 2.25 -15.80 4.16
CA ARG A 699 1.42 -15.88 2.94
C ARG A 699 -0.06 -16.15 3.26
N LEU A 700 -0.34 -17.00 4.26
CA LEU A 700 -1.72 -17.22 4.72
C LEU A 700 -2.26 -16.01 5.48
N SER A 701 -1.41 -15.31 6.25
CA SER A 701 -1.82 -14.11 6.98
C SER A 701 -2.23 -12.98 6.03
N LEU A 702 -1.37 -12.64 5.06
CA LEU A 702 -1.61 -11.58 4.07
C LEU A 702 -2.86 -11.86 3.22
N ALA A 703 -3.03 -13.10 2.76
CA ALA A 703 -4.20 -13.47 1.97
C ALA A 703 -5.50 -13.43 2.79
N ARG A 704 -5.44 -13.69 4.11
CA ARG A 704 -6.60 -13.58 5.01
C ARG A 704 -6.92 -12.13 5.39
N GLU A 705 -5.90 -11.31 5.57
CA GLU A 705 -6.06 -9.88 5.81
C GLU A 705 -6.72 -9.21 4.60
N TRP A 706 -6.21 -9.47 3.40
CA TRP A 706 -6.84 -9.05 2.15
C TRP A 706 -8.30 -9.54 2.03
N ALA A 707 -8.55 -10.83 2.31
CA ALA A 707 -9.90 -11.41 2.20
C ALA A 707 -10.88 -10.88 3.27
N GLY A 708 -10.37 -10.36 4.39
CA GLY A 708 -11.16 -9.88 5.53
C GLY A 708 -11.46 -8.39 5.50
N ASP A 709 -10.92 -7.65 4.52
CA ASP A 709 -11.07 -6.20 4.38
C ASP A 709 -12.29 -5.87 3.49
N PRO A 710 -13.40 -5.39 4.08
CA PRO A 710 -14.65 -5.15 3.34
C PRO A 710 -14.59 -3.91 2.43
N ASP A 711 -13.60 -3.03 2.60
CA ASP A 711 -13.50 -1.77 1.84
C ASP A 711 -12.74 -1.93 0.52
N ARG A 712 -12.17 -3.12 0.29
CA ARG A 712 -11.51 -3.47 -0.97
C ARG A 712 -12.53 -3.68 -2.08
N GLY A 713 -12.14 -3.29 -3.29
CA GLY A 713 -12.98 -3.49 -4.47
C GLY A 713 -12.99 -4.93 -4.98
N THR A 714 -12.17 -5.83 -4.44
CA THR A 714 -12.15 -7.24 -4.83
C THR A 714 -12.35 -8.15 -3.62
N HIS A 715 -13.08 -9.26 -3.82
CA HIS A 715 -13.43 -10.20 -2.76
C HIS A 715 -13.08 -11.64 -3.18
N PRO A 716 -12.81 -12.54 -2.22
CA PRO A 716 -12.50 -13.93 -2.56
C PRO A 716 -13.73 -14.64 -3.15
N THR A 717 -13.51 -15.30 -4.29
CA THR A 717 -14.43 -16.29 -4.85
C THR A 717 -14.62 -17.47 -3.89
N SER A 718 -15.67 -18.28 -4.09
CA SER A 718 -15.93 -19.48 -3.28
C SER A 718 -14.73 -20.43 -3.20
N THR A 719 -14.02 -20.66 -4.31
CA THR A 719 -12.82 -21.51 -4.35
C THR A 719 -11.65 -20.91 -3.57
N GLN A 720 -11.45 -19.59 -3.62
CA GLN A 720 -10.40 -18.90 -2.86
C GLN A 720 -10.70 -18.91 -1.36
N SER A 721 -11.97 -18.69 -0.98
CA SER A 721 -12.43 -18.81 0.40
C SER A 721 -12.21 -20.23 0.94
N GLU A 722 -12.58 -21.25 0.15
CA GLU A 722 -12.34 -22.65 0.53
C GLU A 722 -10.83 -22.96 0.66
N PHE A 723 -9.99 -22.47 -0.25
CA PHE A 723 -8.54 -22.63 -0.17
C PHE A 723 -7.96 -22.03 1.11
N LEU A 724 -8.39 -20.82 1.49
CA LEU A 724 -7.96 -20.16 2.73
C LEU A 724 -8.48 -20.89 3.97
N GLU A 725 -9.74 -21.32 3.97
CA GLU A 725 -10.33 -22.08 5.08
C GLU A 725 -9.63 -23.41 5.29
N VAL A 726 -9.39 -24.17 4.21
CA VAL A 726 -8.66 -25.44 4.30
C VAL A 726 -7.21 -25.20 4.74
N GLY A 727 -6.58 -24.11 4.32
CA GLY A 727 -5.27 -23.68 4.84
C GLY A 727 -5.28 -23.45 6.35
N VAL A 728 -6.27 -22.71 6.87
CA VAL A 728 -6.46 -22.48 8.31
C VAL A 728 -6.76 -23.78 9.05
N GLN A 729 -7.62 -24.63 8.51
CA GLN A 729 -7.96 -25.93 9.08
C GLN A 729 -6.75 -26.86 9.09
N ALA A 730 -5.90 -26.85 8.06
CA ALA A 730 -4.68 -27.64 8.01
C ALA A 730 -3.68 -27.21 9.10
N VAL A 731 -3.52 -25.89 9.31
CA VAL A 731 -2.71 -25.37 10.43
C VAL A 731 -3.30 -25.79 11.78
N ARG A 732 -4.63 -25.67 11.96
CA ARG A 732 -5.32 -26.09 13.20
C ARG A 732 -5.26 -27.61 13.42
N ARG A 733 -5.41 -28.42 12.36
CA ARG A 733 -5.33 -29.89 12.41
C ARG A 733 -3.93 -30.36 12.72
N ARG A 734 -2.88 -29.72 12.17
CA ARG A 734 -1.49 -30.01 12.53
C ARG A 734 -1.21 -29.68 14.00
N ARG A 735 -1.77 -28.57 14.50
CA ARG A 735 -1.76 -28.21 15.92
C ARG A 735 -2.51 -29.22 16.81
N LYS A 736 -3.60 -29.84 16.32
CA LYS A 736 -4.39 -30.87 17.05
C LYS A 736 -3.85 -32.30 16.92
N GLN A 737 -3.24 -32.69 15.79
CA GLN A 737 -2.61 -33.99 15.55
C GLN A 737 -1.33 -34.18 16.37
N LEU A 738 -0.66 -33.08 16.71
CA LEU A 738 0.41 -33.06 17.72
C LEU A 738 -0.12 -33.19 19.17
N VAL A 739 -1.43 -33.02 19.41
CA VAL A 739 -2.04 -32.95 20.76
C VAL A 739 -2.86 -34.19 21.13
N LEU A 740 -3.46 -34.93 20.19
CA LEU A 740 -4.31 -36.09 20.48
C LEU A 740 -3.60 -37.38 20.99
N PRO A 741 -2.42 -37.80 20.51
CA PRO A 741 -1.77 -39.01 21.04
C PRO A 741 -1.22 -38.81 22.47
N ALA A 742 -1.14 -37.57 22.96
CA ALA A 742 -0.69 -37.26 24.32
C ALA A 742 -1.72 -37.62 25.41
N ALA A 743 -3.02 -37.61 25.09
CA ALA A 743 -4.08 -37.74 26.10
C ALA A 743 -4.28 -39.16 26.68
N ALA A 744 -4.03 -40.21 25.89
CA ALA A 744 -4.19 -41.61 26.35
C ALA A 744 -3.01 -42.09 27.22
N VAL A 745 -1.82 -41.50 27.01
CA VAL A 745 -0.62 -41.77 27.80
C VAL A 745 -0.68 -41.06 29.17
N CYS A 746 -1.29 -39.86 29.22
CA CYS A 746 -1.47 -39.11 30.46
C CYS A 746 -2.32 -39.81 31.54
N LEU A 747 -3.24 -40.71 31.16
CA LEU A 747 -4.15 -41.36 32.12
C LEU A 747 -3.48 -42.49 32.92
N MET A 748 -2.52 -43.21 32.33
CA MET A 748 -1.71 -44.20 33.06
C MET A 748 -0.54 -43.56 33.80
N MET A 749 -0.04 -42.43 33.31
CA MET A 749 1.01 -41.70 34.03
C MET A 749 0.46 -40.92 35.23
N LEU A 750 -0.81 -40.51 35.28
CA LEU A 750 -1.41 -39.74 36.40
C LEU A 750 -1.21 -40.38 37.79
N ALA A 751 -1.08 -41.71 37.90
CA ALA A 751 -0.76 -42.37 39.16
C ALA A 751 0.73 -42.30 39.54
N GLY A 752 1.64 -42.26 38.56
CA GLY A 752 3.09 -42.05 38.77
C GLY A 752 3.50 -40.57 38.79
N ILE A 753 2.69 -39.72 38.16
CA ILE A 753 2.89 -38.26 38.00
C ILE A 753 2.59 -37.52 39.29
N THR A 754 1.83 -38.04 40.26
CA THR A 754 1.74 -37.37 41.57
C THR A 754 3.11 -37.23 42.25
N TRP A 755 4.06 -38.11 41.95
CA TRP A 755 5.43 -38.05 42.46
C TRP A 755 6.40 -37.36 41.48
N PHE A 756 6.14 -37.42 40.16
CA PHE A 756 6.99 -36.84 39.11
C PHE A 756 6.56 -35.42 38.63
N ALA A 757 5.34 -34.97 38.94
CA ALA A 757 4.77 -33.67 38.56
C ALA A 757 5.36 -32.47 39.31
N LEU A 758 6.04 -32.72 40.43
CA LEU A 758 6.81 -31.67 41.09
C LEU A 758 8.14 -31.38 40.37
N ASP A 759 8.61 -32.27 39.48
CA ASP A 759 9.93 -32.16 38.83
C ASP A 759 9.90 -31.59 37.39
N LEU A 760 8.80 -31.76 36.64
CA LEU A 760 8.72 -31.34 35.22
C LEU A 760 8.15 -29.94 34.96
N ARG A 761 7.43 -29.30 35.92
CA ARG A 761 6.91 -27.94 35.72
C ARG A 761 8.02 -26.86 35.74
N GLU A 762 9.20 -27.21 36.25
CA GLU A 762 10.37 -26.32 36.38
C GLU A 762 11.12 -26.07 35.04
N ARG A 763 10.92 -26.91 34.01
CA ARG A 763 11.79 -26.94 32.82
C ARG A 763 11.30 -26.14 31.59
N GLU A 764 10.00 -25.87 31.42
CA GLU A 764 9.49 -25.17 30.22
C GLU A 764 9.45 -23.62 30.34
N THR A 765 9.44 -23.05 31.54
CA THR A 765 9.38 -21.59 31.75
C THR A 765 10.74 -20.94 32.06
N SER A 766 11.77 -21.74 32.34
CA SER A 766 13.08 -21.27 32.79
C SER A 766 13.87 -20.53 31.72
N TYR A 767 14.43 -19.36 32.05
CA TYR A 767 15.39 -18.63 31.21
C TYR A 767 16.69 -19.42 30.97
N TYR A 768 16.97 -20.44 31.76
CA TYR A 768 18.20 -21.24 31.68
C TYR A 768 17.99 -22.63 31.05
N ALA A 769 16.83 -22.88 30.42
CA ALA A 769 16.52 -24.17 29.82
C ALA A 769 17.41 -24.48 28.60
N GLU A 770 17.95 -25.70 28.54
CA GLU A 770 18.76 -26.19 27.41
C GLU A 770 17.97 -26.12 26.09
N GLY A 771 18.54 -25.48 25.06
CA GLY A 771 17.94 -25.37 23.73
C GLY A 771 17.06 -24.13 23.48
N ARG A 772 16.90 -23.22 24.46
CA ARG A 772 16.06 -22.00 24.37
C ARG A 772 16.64 -20.88 23.47
N GLY A 773 17.89 -21.01 23.01
CA GLY A 773 18.60 -19.95 22.28
C GLY A 773 19.36 -19.01 23.21
N THR A 774 19.87 -17.90 22.69
CA THR A 774 20.75 -17.00 23.41
C THR A 774 19.99 -16.00 24.29
N LEU A 775 20.34 -15.90 25.58
CA LEU A 775 19.72 -14.98 26.55
C LEU A 775 20.14 -13.52 26.27
N LYS A 776 19.19 -12.60 26.14
CA LYS A 776 19.45 -11.16 25.89
C LYS A 776 19.42 -10.36 27.18
N ILE A 777 20.44 -9.54 27.38
CA ILE A 777 20.65 -8.74 28.58
C ILE A 777 20.74 -7.26 28.21
N GLY A 778 19.88 -6.44 28.81
CA GLY A 778 19.92 -4.99 28.70
C GLY A 778 21.01 -4.39 29.61
N VAL A 779 21.89 -3.57 29.03
CA VAL A 779 23.00 -2.90 29.71
C VAL A 779 23.14 -1.44 29.23
N SER A 780 23.66 -0.54 30.06
CA SER A 780 23.90 0.86 29.65
C SER A 780 25.07 0.97 28.68
N THR A 781 25.08 2.04 27.88
CA THR A 781 26.09 2.26 26.84
C THR A 781 27.08 3.37 27.17
N ASP A 782 26.77 4.21 28.16
CA ASP A 782 27.35 5.54 28.40
C ASP A 782 27.90 5.72 29.82
N GLN A 783 28.16 4.64 30.57
CA GLN A 783 28.64 4.70 31.96
C GLN A 783 30.00 3.99 32.09
N PRO A 784 31.13 4.67 31.81
CA PRO A 784 32.46 4.07 31.93
C PRO A 784 32.66 3.51 33.35
N GLY A 785 33.41 2.41 33.45
CA GLY A 785 33.61 1.66 34.70
C GLY A 785 32.44 0.74 35.09
N THR A 786 31.19 1.18 35.01
CA THR A 786 30.03 0.34 35.39
C THR A 786 29.41 -0.40 34.20
N SER A 787 29.08 0.28 33.10
CA SER A 787 28.55 -0.32 31.87
C SER A 787 28.70 0.61 30.67
N PHE A 788 29.55 0.23 29.72
CA PHE A 788 29.90 1.04 28.55
C PHE A 788 29.98 0.20 27.27
N SER A 789 29.65 0.80 26.13
CA SER A 789 29.75 0.17 24.81
C SER A 789 30.82 0.81 23.95
N TYR A 790 31.68 -0.01 23.33
CA TYR A 790 32.69 0.44 22.38
C TYR A 790 32.12 0.55 20.97
N ARG A 791 32.84 1.28 20.10
CA ARG A 791 32.46 1.46 18.68
C ARG A 791 32.38 0.15 17.89
N ASP A 792 33.00 -0.92 18.37
CA ASP A 792 32.92 -2.26 17.77
C ASP A 792 31.68 -3.06 18.22
N GLY A 793 30.80 -2.46 19.03
CA GLY A 793 29.60 -3.07 19.58
C GLY A 793 29.85 -3.96 20.79
N SER A 794 31.08 -4.05 21.31
CA SER A 794 31.38 -4.79 22.53
C SER A 794 30.98 -4.02 23.79
N PHE A 795 30.55 -4.74 24.82
CA PHE A 795 30.16 -4.18 26.12
C PHE A 795 31.16 -4.59 27.20
N GLN A 796 31.57 -3.62 28.04
CA GLN A 796 32.44 -3.82 29.19
C GLN A 796 31.96 -2.99 30.40
N GLY A 797 32.56 -3.22 31.55
CA GLY A 797 32.18 -2.58 32.81
C GLY A 797 31.77 -3.58 33.87
N PHE A 798 31.74 -3.11 35.12
CA PHE A 798 31.44 -3.91 36.29
C PHE A 798 30.11 -4.67 36.18
N ASP A 799 29.03 -4.03 35.73
CA ASP A 799 27.72 -4.67 35.56
C ASP A 799 27.78 -5.83 34.56
N VAL A 800 28.49 -5.61 33.45
CA VAL A 800 28.68 -6.59 32.37
C VAL A 800 29.50 -7.78 32.85
N THR A 801 30.57 -7.56 33.61
CA THR A 801 31.39 -8.64 34.19
C THR A 801 30.59 -9.45 35.21
N VAL A 802 29.89 -8.77 36.13
CA VAL A 802 29.07 -9.42 37.16
C VAL A 802 27.99 -10.30 36.55
N ILE A 803 27.22 -9.79 35.57
CA ILE A 803 26.14 -10.58 34.97
C ILE A 803 26.67 -11.75 34.12
N LYS A 804 27.78 -11.57 33.39
CA LYS A 804 28.43 -12.66 32.63
C LYS A 804 28.88 -13.79 33.56
N ASP A 805 29.56 -13.46 34.66
CA ASP A 805 30.05 -14.45 35.62
C ASP A 805 28.92 -15.15 36.37
N ALA A 806 27.88 -14.41 36.76
CA ALA A 806 26.71 -14.96 37.44
C ALA A 806 25.91 -15.90 36.51
N LEU A 807 25.72 -15.53 35.24
CA LEU A 807 25.03 -16.35 34.25
C LEU A 807 25.77 -17.64 33.92
N LYS A 808 27.10 -17.61 33.88
CA LYS A 808 27.91 -18.82 33.74
C LYS A 808 27.67 -19.83 34.87
N GLY A 809 27.45 -19.35 36.09
CA GLY A 809 27.15 -20.20 37.24
C GLY A 809 25.78 -20.89 37.20
N VAL A 810 24.86 -20.41 36.36
CA VAL A 810 23.55 -21.05 36.11
C VAL A 810 23.49 -21.78 34.75
N GLY A 811 24.63 -21.94 34.06
CA GLY A 811 24.73 -22.70 32.81
C GLY A 811 24.51 -21.91 31.52
N VAL A 812 24.55 -20.57 31.58
CA VAL A 812 24.48 -19.71 30.39
C VAL A 812 25.87 -19.19 30.04
N ASP A 813 26.49 -19.78 29.02
CA ASP A 813 27.89 -19.48 28.65
C ASP A 813 28.06 -18.24 27.77
N GLN A 814 27.08 -17.90 26.92
CA GLN A 814 27.20 -16.81 25.94
C GLN A 814 25.94 -15.95 25.90
N PRO A 815 25.70 -15.03 26.86
CA PRO A 815 24.61 -14.07 26.74
C PRO A 815 24.90 -13.03 25.64
N THR A 816 23.83 -12.50 25.03
CA THR A 816 23.87 -11.35 24.12
C THR A 816 23.50 -10.08 24.86
N PHE A 817 24.10 -8.95 24.48
CA PHE A 817 23.89 -7.66 25.13
C PHE A 817 23.18 -6.68 24.21
N GLN A 818 22.25 -5.92 24.77
CA GLN A 818 21.53 -4.85 24.11
C GLN A 818 21.74 -3.55 24.88
N GLY A 819 22.14 -2.50 24.17
CA GLY A 819 22.28 -1.17 24.73
C GLY A 819 20.91 -0.57 25.02
N ILE A 820 20.71 -0.07 26.24
CA ILE A 820 19.46 0.55 26.68
C ILE A 820 19.72 1.85 27.44
N LEU A 821 18.77 2.77 27.39
CA LEU A 821 18.78 3.96 28.23
C LEU A 821 18.17 3.67 29.61
N PRO A 822 18.61 4.36 30.68
CA PRO A 822 18.08 4.17 32.03
C PRO A 822 16.55 4.30 32.15
N ARG A 823 15.92 5.16 31.35
CA ARG A 823 14.45 5.35 31.30
C ARG A 823 13.69 4.17 30.69
N ASP A 824 14.33 3.40 29.80
CA ASP A 824 13.70 2.30 29.07
C ASP A 824 13.84 0.96 29.80
N ARG A 825 14.60 0.89 30.91
CA ARG A 825 14.92 -0.36 31.63
C ARG A 825 13.70 -1.20 32.02
N VAL A 826 12.54 -0.57 32.27
CA VAL A 826 11.32 -1.29 32.61
C VAL A 826 10.56 -1.74 31.36
N SER A 827 10.38 -0.87 30.36
CA SER A 827 9.60 -1.18 29.15
C SER A 827 10.21 -2.34 28.38
N VAL A 828 11.54 -2.34 28.16
CA VAL A 828 12.24 -3.41 27.43
C VAL A 828 12.10 -4.79 28.09
N LEU A 829 11.97 -4.85 29.42
CA LEU A 829 11.68 -6.09 30.16
C LEU A 829 10.21 -6.50 30.05
N GLN A 830 9.29 -5.53 30.03
CA GLN A 830 7.86 -5.81 29.97
C GLN A 830 7.41 -6.23 28.57
N GLU A 831 7.96 -5.59 27.54
CA GLU A 831 7.73 -5.84 26.12
C GLU A 831 8.42 -7.12 25.64
N GLY A 832 9.46 -7.57 26.36
CA GLY A 832 10.17 -8.82 26.09
C GLY A 832 11.32 -8.67 25.10
N ASP A 833 11.85 -7.45 24.94
CA ASP A 833 13.02 -7.17 24.11
C ASP A 833 14.29 -7.79 24.68
N VAL A 834 14.38 -7.80 26.02
CA VAL A 834 15.43 -8.47 26.80
C VAL A 834 14.82 -9.29 27.94
N GLU A 835 15.48 -10.38 28.33
CA GLU A 835 15.03 -11.22 29.45
C GLU A 835 15.50 -10.71 30.82
N MET A 836 16.64 -10.00 30.86
CA MET A 836 17.19 -9.42 32.09
C MET A 836 17.83 -8.06 31.84
N VAL A 837 17.91 -7.22 32.88
CA VAL A 837 18.63 -5.94 32.86
C VAL A 837 19.64 -5.87 34.00
N ALA A 838 20.89 -5.59 33.66
CA ALA A 838 21.99 -5.36 34.60
C ALA A 838 22.68 -4.04 34.23
N SER A 839 22.12 -2.93 34.72
CA SER A 839 22.44 -1.56 34.28
C SER A 839 22.27 -0.62 35.46
N THR A 840 23.20 -0.69 36.41
CA THR A 840 23.24 0.11 37.65
C THR A 840 21.84 0.26 38.29
N PHE A 841 21.08 -0.85 38.32
CA PHE A 841 19.63 -0.79 38.43
C PHE A 841 19.19 -0.90 39.89
N SER A 842 18.88 0.25 40.51
CA SER A 842 18.52 0.29 41.92
C SER A 842 17.23 -0.49 42.23
N ILE A 843 17.28 -1.37 43.22
CA ILE A 843 16.14 -2.12 43.75
C ILE A 843 15.24 -1.14 44.54
N THR A 844 13.98 -1.00 44.13
CA THR A 844 12.99 -0.13 44.81
C THR A 844 11.63 -0.80 44.92
N ALA A 845 10.85 -0.43 45.94
CA ALA A 845 9.51 -1.00 46.14
C ALA A 845 8.57 -0.70 44.96
N ASN A 846 8.68 0.49 44.34
CA ASN A 846 7.85 0.85 43.20
C ASN A 846 8.12 -0.03 41.98
N ARG A 847 9.37 -0.40 41.74
CA ARG A 847 9.76 -1.30 40.64
C ARG A 847 9.32 -2.75 40.87
N MET A 848 9.23 -3.15 42.14
CA MET A 848 8.83 -4.52 42.54
C MET A 848 7.33 -4.70 42.67
N LYS A 849 6.52 -3.64 42.84
CA LYS A 849 5.07 -3.77 42.97
C LYS A 849 4.43 -4.36 41.71
N PRO A 850 3.42 -5.25 41.81
CA PRO A 850 2.66 -5.72 40.66
C PRO A 850 2.04 -4.56 39.87
N GLN A 851 2.09 -4.62 38.55
CA GLN A 851 1.57 -3.57 37.68
C GLN A 851 0.04 -3.55 37.69
N SER A 852 -0.57 -2.37 37.85
CA SER A 852 -2.03 -2.19 37.80
C SER A 852 -2.54 -1.70 36.43
N LYS A 853 -1.64 -1.26 35.53
CA LYS A 853 -1.89 -0.81 34.14
C LYS A 853 -0.65 -1.04 33.26
N ALA A 854 -0.84 -1.24 31.95
CA ALA A 854 0.27 -1.34 30.98
C ALA A 854 1.07 -0.03 30.93
N GLY A 855 2.41 -0.12 31.02
CA GLY A 855 3.35 1.02 30.92
C GLY A 855 3.84 1.65 32.23
N GLY A 856 3.49 1.11 33.41
CA GLY A 856 4.01 1.59 34.70
C GLY A 856 5.36 0.99 35.11
N GLU A 857 6.10 1.65 36.01
CA GLU A 857 7.46 1.25 36.46
C GLU A 857 7.54 -0.08 37.24
N GLY A 858 6.41 -0.73 37.53
CA GLY A 858 6.32 -1.94 38.36
C GLY A 858 6.40 -3.26 37.59
N GLY A 859 6.27 -4.37 38.33
CA GLY A 859 6.15 -5.72 37.77
C GLY A 859 7.47 -6.44 37.56
N LEU A 860 8.52 -6.08 38.30
CA LEU A 860 9.85 -6.70 38.21
C LEU A 860 10.19 -7.54 39.45
N ASP A 861 10.97 -8.59 39.24
CA ASP A 861 11.72 -9.30 40.29
C ASP A 861 13.21 -8.92 40.16
N PHE A 862 13.90 -8.78 41.29
CA PHE A 862 15.33 -8.47 41.31
C PHE A 862 16.14 -9.61 41.93
N VAL A 863 17.34 -9.83 41.40
CA VAL A 863 18.41 -10.62 42.02
C VAL A 863 19.54 -9.66 42.40
N GLY A 864 19.79 -9.52 43.69
CA GLY A 864 20.73 -8.57 44.24
C GLY A 864 20.46 -8.19 45.70
N PRO A 865 21.21 -7.22 46.25
CA PRO A 865 22.18 -6.40 45.52
C PRO A 865 23.47 -7.11 45.13
N TYR A 866 24.03 -6.80 43.95
CA TYR A 866 25.40 -7.19 43.58
C TYR A 866 26.42 -6.07 43.85
N ALA A 867 25.96 -4.84 44.02
CA ALA A 867 26.73 -3.73 44.57
C ALA A 867 25.83 -2.79 45.38
N SER A 868 26.45 -2.12 46.34
CA SER A 868 25.86 -1.04 47.11
C SER A 868 26.60 0.25 46.80
N THR A 869 25.89 1.37 46.80
CA THR A 869 26.51 2.68 46.58
C THR A 869 25.67 3.77 47.22
N HIS A 870 26.15 5.00 47.17
CA HIS A 870 25.42 6.18 47.59
C HIS A 870 25.39 7.16 46.42
N GLN A 871 24.33 7.97 46.35
CA GLN A 871 24.32 9.10 45.44
C GLN A 871 25.35 10.14 45.91
N GLY A 872 26.11 10.70 44.98
CA GLY A 872 27.13 11.70 45.24
C GLY A 872 27.10 12.84 44.22
N MET A 873 28.18 13.60 44.18
CA MET A 873 28.40 14.70 43.24
C MET A 873 29.76 14.55 42.57
N LEU A 874 29.77 14.71 41.26
CA LEU A 874 30.97 14.87 40.45
C LEU A 874 31.12 16.36 40.15
N VAL A 875 32.34 16.87 40.28
CA VAL A 875 32.69 18.26 40.02
C VAL A 875 34.00 18.33 39.25
N ARG A 876 34.30 19.50 38.68
CA ARG A 876 35.65 19.76 38.12
C ARG A 876 36.68 19.69 39.25
N LYS A 877 37.77 18.94 39.07
CA LYS A 877 38.80 18.66 40.08
C LYS A 877 39.42 19.92 40.68
N GLY A 878 39.60 20.99 39.88
CA GLY A 878 40.08 22.28 40.37
C GLY A 878 39.13 23.01 41.34
N ASN A 879 37.87 22.58 41.44
CA ASN A 879 36.87 23.12 42.34
C ASN A 879 36.57 22.21 43.54
N ILE A 880 37.25 21.08 43.69
CA ILE A 880 36.90 20.06 44.70
C ILE A 880 36.90 20.63 46.13
N GLY A 881 37.86 21.49 46.47
CA GLY A 881 37.94 22.14 47.79
C GLY A 881 36.93 23.27 48.04
N LYS A 882 35.95 23.46 47.14
CA LYS A 882 34.84 24.42 47.32
C LYS A 882 33.55 23.76 47.79
N TYR A 883 33.51 22.42 47.81
CA TYR A 883 32.30 21.64 48.05
C TYR A 883 32.59 20.58 49.11
N GLU A 884 32.08 20.79 50.31
CA GLU A 884 32.20 19.84 51.44
C GLU A 884 30.83 19.27 51.81
N ASP A 885 29.79 20.11 51.75
CA ASP A 885 28.43 19.78 52.16
C ASP A 885 27.42 19.95 51.01
N LEU A 886 26.26 19.28 51.12
CA LEU A 886 25.19 19.38 50.11
C LEU A 886 24.70 20.82 49.88
N LYS A 887 24.73 21.66 50.93
CA LYS A 887 24.30 23.08 50.88
C LYS A 887 25.17 23.93 49.94
N ASP A 888 26.40 23.50 49.65
CA ASP A 888 27.32 24.23 48.78
C ASP A 888 26.87 24.20 47.31
N PHE A 889 25.92 23.31 46.98
CA PHE A 889 25.26 23.21 45.68
C PHE A 889 23.97 24.03 45.59
N ASN A 890 23.56 24.73 46.65
CA ASN A 890 22.39 25.61 46.58
C ASN A 890 22.63 26.73 45.55
N GLY A 891 21.67 26.90 44.64
CA GLY A 891 21.72 27.84 43.52
C GLY A 891 22.60 27.41 42.35
N LYS A 892 23.30 26.26 42.44
CA LYS A 892 24.15 25.69 41.39
C LYS A 892 23.35 24.82 40.43
N SER A 893 23.78 24.77 39.17
CA SER A 893 23.19 23.88 38.17
C SER A 893 23.74 22.45 38.32
N VAL A 894 22.88 21.51 38.68
CA VAL A 894 23.25 20.11 38.89
C VAL A 894 22.53 19.24 37.87
N CYS A 895 23.29 18.53 37.05
CA CYS A 895 22.74 17.64 36.03
C CYS A 895 22.48 16.24 36.56
N VAL A 896 21.32 15.69 36.18
CA VAL A 896 20.89 14.30 36.34
C VAL A 896 20.27 13.83 35.01
N TRP A 897 20.00 12.54 34.85
CA TRP A 897 19.33 12.04 33.64
C TRP A 897 18.09 11.20 33.95
N GLU A 898 17.19 11.17 32.97
CA GLU A 898 15.85 10.59 33.06
C GLU A 898 15.86 9.12 33.52
N GLY A 899 14.92 8.77 34.39
CA GLY A 899 14.68 7.40 34.81
C GLY A 899 15.69 6.87 35.83
N THR A 900 16.41 7.77 36.51
CA THR A 900 17.35 7.43 37.58
C THR A 900 16.77 7.70 38.97
N THR A 901 17.20 6.91 39.96
CA THR A 901 16.82 7.22 41.35
C THR A 901 17.54 8.46 41.91
N SER A 902 18.51 8.99 41.15
CA SER A 902 19.25 10.20 41.46
C SER A 902 18.42 11.44 41.13
N GLU A 903 17.71 11.41 39.99
CA GLU A 903 16.66 12.35 39.62
C GLU A 903 15.54 12.35 40.66
N ASP A 904 14.94 11.19 40.95
CA ASP A 904 13.83 11.06 41.91
C ASP A 904 14.18 11.61 43.30
N LEU A 905 15.43 11.46 43.72
CA LEU A 905 15.86 11.93 45.03
C LEU A 905 15.99 13.45 45.05
N LEU A 906 16.70 14.04 44.08
CA LEU A 906 16.96 15.48 44.04
C LEU A 906 15.74 16.29 43.61
N ALA A 907 14.75 15.68 42.97
CA ALA A 907 13.45 16.31 42.69
C ALA A 907 12.61 16.56 43.96
N LYS A 908 12.98 15.97 45.11
CA LYS A 908 12.20 16.14 46.35
C LYS A 908 12.30 17.57 46.89
N PRO A 909 11.23 18.08 47.56
CA PRO A 909 11.21 19.44 48.12
C PRO A 909 12.37 19.77 49.07
N ALA A 910 12.97 18.76 49.71
CA ALA A 910 14.12 18.91 50.59
C ALA A 910 15.39 19.43 49.88
N TYR A 911 15.46 19.33 48.55
CA TYR A 911 16.62 19.74 47.74
C TYR A 911 16.28 20.86 46.74
N LYS A 912 15.12 21.52 46.90
CA LYS A 912 14.59 22.54 45.98
C LYS A 912 15.52 23.72 45.70
N ASP A 913 16.48 23.97 46.59
CA ASP A 913 17.41 25.09 46.47
C ASP A 913 18.55 24.78 45.49
N ILE A 914 18.69 23.52 45.04
CA ILE A 914 19.59 23.10 43.96
C ILE A 914 18.86 23.26 42.62
N ARG A 915 19.51 23.86 41.61
CA ARG A 915 18.92 23.98 40.27
C ARG A 915 19.15 22.68 39.49
N LEU A 916 18.21 21.75 39.65
CA LEU A 916 18.25 20.45 38.97
C LEU A 916 17.97 20.60 37.46
N VAL A 917 18.81 19.98 36.64
CA VAL A 917 18.60 19.87 35.19
C VAL A 917 18.58 18.39 34.82
N THR A 918 17.46 17.93 34.28
CA THR A 918 17.33 16.55 33.78
C THR A 918 17.59 16.51 32.28
N VAL A 919 18.46 15.59 31.85
CA VAL A 919 18.77 15.32 30.42
C VAL A 919 18.48 13.86 30.07
N ALA A 920 18.62 13.48 28.79
CA ALA A 920 18.20 12.14 28.34
C ALA A 920 19.16 11.00 28.77
N ASN A 921 20.46 11.27 28.91
CA ASN A 921 21.50 10.26 29.15
C ASN A 921 22.73 10.84 29.89
N ALA A 922 23.65 9.98 30.33
CA ALA A 922 24.78 10.40 31.16
C ALA A 922 25.84 11.18 30.37
N ASP A 923 26.04 10.85 29.09
CA ASP A 923 26.98 11.54 28.19
C ASP A 923 26.67 13.04 28.05
N GLU A 924 25.39 13.40 27.98
CA GLU A 924 24.94 14.81 27.93
C GLU A 924 25.31 15.57 29.21
N CYS A 925 25.18 14.95 30.38
CA CYS A 925 25.59 15.55 31.65
C CYS A 925 27.10 15.81 31.71
N ILE A 926 27.91 14.85 31.27
CA ILE A 926 29.37 14.99 31.26
C ILE A 926 29.83 16.02 30.24
N LYS A 927 29.24 16.02 29.04
CA LYS A 927 29.51 17.05 28.03
C LYS A 927 29.19 18.44 28.56
N GLY A 928 28.01 18.64 29.13
CA GLY A 928 27.60 19.91 29.71
C GLY A 928 28.48 20.35 30.88
N MET A 929 28.98 19.41 31.70
CA MET A 929 29.95 19.70 32.75
C MET A 929 31.30 20.18 32.18
N LYS A 930 31.80 19.57 31.11
CA LYS A 930 33.06 19.97 30.45
C LYS A 930 32.93 21.33 29.75
N GLU A 931 31.77 21.61 29.17
CA GLU A 931 31.43 22.89 28.56
C GLU A 931 31.06 23.98 29.59
N SER A 932 31.15 23.68 30.88
CA SER A 932 30.80 24.59 31.99
C SER A 932 29.34 25.08 31.99
N ILE A 933 28.44 24.31 31.36
CA ILE A 933 26.99 24.50 31.41
C ILE A 933 26.46 24.09 32.79
N PHE A 934 27.02 23.02 33.34
CA PHE A 934 26.68 22.50 34.66
C PHE A 934 27.81 22.70 35.67
N ASP A 935 27.44 23.05 36.90
CA ASP A 935 28.37 23.16 38.03
C ASP A 935 28.76 21.77 38.57
N ALA A 936 27.81 20.83 38.57
CA ALA A 936 28.01 19.46 39.05
C ALA A 936 27.11 18.45 38.30
N VAL A 937 27.46 17.17 38.41
CA VAL A 937 26.64 16.03 37.96
C VAL A 937 26.36 15.17 39.19
N SER A 938 25.09 14.83 39.42
CA SER A 938 24.71 13.92 40.50
C SER A 938 24.30 12.58 39.95
N ALA A 939 24.94 11.54 40.46
CA ALA A 939 24.57 10.16 40.22
C ALA A 939 25.10 9.29 41.36
N ASP A 940 24.89 8.00 41.25
CA ASP A 940 25.47 7.02 42.15
C ASP A 940 27.00 7.02 42.03
N ARG A 941 27.70 7.02 43.16
CA ARG A 941 29.16 7.23 43.22
C ARG A 941 29.95 6.26 42.37
N LEU A 942 29.53 5.00 42.26
CA LEU A 942 30.20 4.03 41.38
C LEU A 942 30.19 4.45 39.91
N ILE A 943 29.12 5.11 39.44
CA ILE A 943 29.04 5.68 38.10
C ILE A 943 29.99 6.90 38.00
N LEU A 944 29.95 7.77 39.01
CA LEU A 944 30.77 8.98 39.03
C LEU A 944 32.27 8.69 39.08
N TYR A 945 32.67 7.64 39.78
CA TYR A 945 34.06 7.18 39.83
C TYR A 945 34.57 6.71 38.48
N GLY A 946 33.74 5.97 37.74
CA GLY A 946 34.08 5.56 36.38
C GLY A 946 34.27 6.78 35.46
N PHE A 947 33.42 7.80 35.58
CA PHE A 947 33.64 9.07 34.89
C PHE A 947 34.91 9.80 35.34
N ALA A 948 35.23 9.83 36.63
CA ALA A 948 36.44 10.47 37.13
C ALA A 948 37.73 9.75 36.69
N GLN A 949 37.65 8.44 36.39
CA GLN A 949 38.76 7.67 35.81
C GLN A 949 38.96 7.97 34.33
N GLU A 950 37.85 8.01 33.58
CA GLU A 950 37.87 8.34 32.16
C GLU A 950 38.26 9.80 31.92
N TYR A 951 37.86 10.70 32.82
CA TYR A 951 38.08 12.15 32.73
C TYR A 951 38.87 12.68 33.94
N PRO A 952 40.23 12.73 33.86
CA PRO A 952 41.10 13.08 34.99
C PRO A 952 40.96 14.51 35.55
N ASP A 953 40.28 15.38 34.80
CA ASP A 953 39.92 16.75 35.18
C ASP A 953 38.66 16.84 36.03
N LEU A 954 37.95 15.72 36.21
CA LEU A 954 36.78 15.58 37.08
C LEU A 954 37.16 14.82 38.36
N ALA A 955 36.40 15.05 39.44
CA ALA A 955 36.59 14.40 40.72
C ALA A 955 35.26 14.25 41.46
N VAL A 956 35.11 13.12 42.16
CA VAL A 956 33.97 12.86 43.04
C VAL A 956 34.20 13.55 44.38
N VAL A 957 33.15 14.16 44.94
CA VAL A 957 33.19 14.72 46.31
C VAL A 957 33.10 13.56 47.32
N GLU A 958 34.25 13.16 47.88
CA GLU A 958 34.41 11.88 48.59
C GLU A 958 33.54 11.74 49.86
N ASP A 959 33.36 12.80 50.64
CA ASP A 959 32.62 12.72 51.91
C ASP A 959 31.11 12.96 51.73
N LEU A 960 30.69 13.39 50.54
CA LEU A 960 29.29 13.72 50.27
C LEU A 960 28.48 12.47 49.90
N ARG A 961 27.50 12.13 50.75
CA ARG A 961 26.52 11.06 50.53
C ARG A 961 25.11 11.64 50.57
N ILE A 962 24.32 11.41 49.53
CA ILE A 962 22.97 11.97 49.39
C ILE A 962 21.93 10.86 49.52
N GLY A 963 21.13 10.94 50.59
CA GLY A 963 20.05 9.99 50.86
C GLY A 963 20.52 8.56 51.19
N PRO A 964 19.60 7.59 51.12
CA PRO A 964 19.89 6.21 51.50
C PRO A 964 20.81 5.50 50.49
N SER A 965 21.47 4.43 50.95
CA SER A 965 22.26 3.55 50.09
C SER A 965 21.40 2.97 48.96
N LYS A 966 21.91 3.04 47.74
CA LYS A 966 21.34 2.44 46.54
C LYS A 966 21.88 1.04 46.38
N LYS A 967 21.00 0.10 46.07
CA LYS A 967 21.28 -1.33 46.00
C LYS A 967 21.06 -1.78 44.56
N TYR A 968 22.12 -2.13 43.84
CA TYR A 968 22.03 -2.53 42.44
C TYR A 968 21.65 -3.99 42.30
N GLY A 969 20.57 -4.27 41.55
CA GLY A 969 20.12 -5.63 41.28
C GLY A 969 20.01 -5.91 39.79
N ILE A 970 20.02 -7.19 39.46
CA ILE A 970 19.72 -7.73 38.13
C ILE A 970 18.21 -7.89 38.07
N ALA A 971 17.55 -7.14 37.20
CA ALA A 971 16.10 -7.17 37.08
C ALA A 971 15.64 -8.20 36.04
N MET A 972 14.49 -8.82 36.30
CA MET A 972 13.75 -9.65 35.35
C MET A 972 12.26 -9.42 35.52
N LYS A 973 11.46 -9.79 34.51
CA LYS A 973 10.01 -9.68 34.59
C LYS A 973 9.45 -10.60 35.68
N LYS A 974 8.44 -10.15 36.43
CA LYS A 974 7.72 -11.02 37.38
C LYS A 974 7.13 -12.23 36.67
N GLY A 975 7.19 -13.38 37.36
CA GLY A 975 6.76 -14.67 36.82
C GLY A 975 7.90 -15.68 36.66
N HIS A 976 9.17 -15.25 36.83
CA HIS A 976 10.38 -16.08 36.71
C HIS A 976 11.05 -16.36 38.07
N ARG A 977 10.26 -16.63 39.12
CA ARG A 977 10.74 -16.69 40.51
C ARG A 977 11.77 -17.80 40.76
N GLU A 978 11.69 -18.92 40.05
CA GLU A 978 12.67 -20.01 40.15
C GLU A 978 14.02 -19.65 39.53
N ASP A 979 14.02 -19.01 38.35
CA ASP A 979 15.24 -18.49 37.72
C ASP A 979 15.89 -17.43 38.59
N CYS A 980 15.08 -16.53 39.15
CA CYS A 980 15.51 -15.55 40.13
C CYS A 980 16.23 -16.23 41.31
N ASN A 981 15.65 -17.29 41.89
CA ASN A 981 16.24 -18.01 43.01
C ASN A 981 17.50 -18.79 42.64
N LYS A 982 17.61 -19.32 41.42
CA LYS A 982 18.82 -19.99 40.91
C LYS A 982 19.97 -18.98 40.79
N LEU A 983 19.71 -17.83 40.17
CA LEU A 983 20.72 -16.77 40.05
C LEU A 983 21.09 -16.17 41.41
N LYS A 984 20.12 -16.02 42.34
CA LYS A 984 20.36 -15.60 43.73
C LYS A 984 21.39 -16.48 44.44
N LYS A 985 21.30 -17.81 44.29
CA LYS A 985 22.27 -18.75 44.89
C LYS A 985 23.68 -18.51 44.34
N VAL A 986 23.81 -18.37 43.02
CA VAL A 986 25.09 -18.08 42.38
C VAL A 986 25.64 -16.73 42.83
N LEU A 987 24.78 -15.70 42.93
CA LEU A 987 25.20 -14.37 43.33
C LEU A 987 25.68 -14.32 44.80
N LEU A 988 25.05 -15.07 45.70
CA LEU A 988 25.50 -15.22 47.10
C LEU A 988 26.93 -15.78 47.17
N ASP A 989 27.25 -16.79 46.38
CA ASP A 989 28.59 -17.35 46.31
C ASP A 989 29.58 -16.42 45.59
N TYR A 990 29.10 -15.71 44.57
CA TYR A 990 29.91 -14.76 43.80
C TYR A 990 30.38 -13.58 44.65
N VAL A 991 29.47 -12.91 45.35
CA VAL A 991 29.75 -11.72 46.18
C VAL A 991 30.66 -12.05 47.36
N ASN A 992 30.56 -13.25 47.93
CA ASN A 992 31.44 -13.69 49.03
C ASN A 992 32.81 -14.20 48.53
N GLY A 993 33.01 -14.31 47.22
CA GLY A 993 34.21 -14.88 46.61
C GLY A 993 35.15 -13.85 45.99
N LYS A 994 36.37 -14.29 45.68
CA LYS A 994 37.41 -13.49 45.00
C LYS A 994 37.06 -13.07 43.55
N ARG A 995 35.98 -13.63 42.99
CA ARG A 995 35.52 -13.26 41.64
C ARG A 995 34.91 -11.86 41.63
N TRP A 996 34.15 -11.52 42.66
CA TRP A 996 33.60 -10.17 42.81
C TRP A 996 34.71 -9.14 43.02
N ASP A 997 35.72 -9.46 43.86
CA ASP A 997 36.91 -8.60 44.04
C ASP A 997 37.58 -8.28 42.72
N ARG A 998 37.82 -9.31 41.92
CA ARG A 998 38.44 -9.18 40.61
C ARG A 998 37.60 -8.31 39.69
N ALA A 999 36.30 -8.58 39.58
CA ALA A 999 35.41 -7.79 38.73
C ALA A 999 35.39 -6.32 39.14
N PHE A 1000 35.40 -6.04 40.44
CA PHE A 1000 35.44 -4.67 40.96
C PHE A 1000 36.78 -3.99 40.64
N ASP A 1001 37.89 -4.65 40.95
CA ASP A 1001 39.23 -4.11 40.74
C ASP A 1001 39.54 -3.89 39.25
N GLU A 1002 39.14 -4.82 38.37
CA GLU A 1002 39.38 -4.73 36.92
C GLU A 1002 38.61 -3.60 36.25
N ASN A 1003 37.41 -3.26 36.74
CA ASN A 1003 36.53 -2.31 36.07
C ASN A 1003 36.50 -0.92 36.74
N LEU A 1004 36.67 -0.85 38.06
CA LEU A 1004 36.49 0.37 38.81
C LEU A 1004 37.78 0.89 39.46
N LEU A 1005 38.90 0.16 39.53
CA LEU A 1005 40.20 0.72 39.97
C LEU A 1005 40.16 1.63 41.23
N LEU A 1006 39.28 1.34 42.21
CA LEU A 1006 39.08 2.16 43.42
C LEU A 1006 39.86 1.62 44.62
N SER A 1007 39.92 2.42 45.70
CA SER A 1007 40.54 2.00 46.95
C SER A 1007 39.82 0.79 47.55
N SER A 1008 40.55 0.01 48.36
CA SER A 1008 39.97 -1.12 49.10
C SER A 1008 38.84 -0.69 50.02
N GLU A 1009 38.87 0.54 50.54
CA GLU A 1009 37.81 1.08 51.40
C GLU A 1009 36.50 1.25 50.64
N VAL A 1010 36.54 1.86 49.44
CA VAL A 1010 35.34 2.01 48.60
C VAL A 1010 34.84 0.66 48.09
N ARG A 1011 35.76 -0.27 47.82
CA ARG A 1011 35.40 -1.65 47.46
C ARG A 1011 34.63 -2.35 48.58
N GLU A 1012 35.12 -2.30 49.82
CA GLU A 1012 34.43 -2.91 50.96
C GLU A 1012 33.10 -2.20 51.28
N GLU A 1013 33.02 -0.86 51.15
CA GLU A 1013 31.77 -0.11 51.28
C GLU A 1013 30.75 -0.52 50.20
N SER A 1014 31.22 -0.81 48.99
CA SER A 1014 30.36 -1.16 47.86
C SER A 1014 29.95 -2.62 47.85
N ARG A 1015 30.59 -3.47 48.66
CA ARG A 1015 30.26 -4.90 48.72
C ARG A 1015 28.95 -5.10 49.50
N PRO A 1016 27.93 -5.74 48.90
CA PRO A 1016 26.71 -6.06 49.62
C PRO A 1016 26.91 -7.22 50.58
N THR A 1017 26.16 -7.21 51.68
CA THR A 1017 26.16 -8.30 52.65
C THR A 1017 25.28 -9.47 52.17
N THR A 1018 25.63 -10.67 52.62
CA THR A 1018 24.80 -11.88 52.40
C THR A 1018 23.36 -11.68 52.91
N SER A 1019 23.16 -10.90 53.97
CA SER A 1019 21.83 -10.61 54.52
C SER A 1019 21.01 -9.75 53.56
N GLU A 1020 21.60 -8.69 52.99
CA GLU A 1020 20.92 -7.81 52.04
C GLU A 1020 20.50 -8.57 50.78
N ILE A 1021 21.38 -9.44 50.24
CA ILE A 1021 21.04 -10.29 49.08
C ILE A 1021 19.86 -11.20 49.40
N LYS A 1022 19.82 -11.79 50.59
CA LYS A 1022 18.72 -12.67 51.00
C LYS A 1022 17.40 -11.94 51.11
N GLN A 1023 17.40 -10.73 51.68
CA GLN A 1023 16.21 -9.92 51.96
C GLN A 1023 15.65 -9.20 50.73
N GLN A 1024 16.48 -8.90 49.73
CA GLN A 1024 16.08 -8.10 48.57
C GLN A 1024 15.92 -8.90 47.28
N SER A 1025 16.51 -10.09 47.19
CA SER A 1025 16.39 -10.94 46.01
C SER A 1025 15.11 -11.76 46.01
N CYS A 1026 14.37 -11.74 44.90
CA CYS A 1026 13.27 -12.66 44.61
C CYS A 1026 12.11 -12.59 45.61
N VAL A 1027 11.78 -11.37 46.03
CA VAL A 1027 10.67 -11.04 46.93
C VAL A 1027 9.71 -10.07 46.22
N ASP A 1028 8.48 -9.94 46.71
CA ASP A 1028 7.49 -9.04 46.09
C ASP A 1028 7.61 -7.59 46.58
N GLU A 1029 8.19 -7.37 47.76
CA GLU A 1029 8.52 -6.06 48.29
C GLU A 1029 9.90 -6.09 48.97
N PRO A 1030 10.74 -5.06 48.80
CA PRO A 1030 12.05 -5.02 49.44
C PRO A 1030 11.91 -4.82 50.95
N GLY A 1031 12.44 -5.75 51.74
CA GLY A 1031 12.42 -5.68 53.21
C GLY A 1031 11.19 -6.29 53.90
N GLY A 1032 10.34 -7.03 53.18
CA GLY A 1032 9.33 -7.90 53.80
C GLY A 1032 9.95 -9.15 54.44
N PRO A 1033 9.29 -9.76 55.45
CA PRO A 1033 9.80 -10.94 56.16
C PRO A 1033 9.97 -12.18 55.27
#